data_AF-A0AAQ3XF46-F1
#
_entry.id   AF-A0AAQ3XF46-F1
#
_cell.length_a   1.000
_cell.length_b   1.000
_cell.length_c   1.000
_cell.angle_alpha   90.00
_cell.angle_beta   90.00
_cell.angle_gamma   90.00
#
_symmetry.space_group_name_H-M   'P 1'
#
loop_
_entity.id
_entity.type
_entity.pdbx_description
1 polymer ?
#
loop_
_entity_poly.entity_id
_entity_poly.type
_entity_poly.pdbx_seq_one_letter_code
_entity_poly.pdbx_strand_id
1 'polypeptide(L)'
;MWKQFLGKISRKSPKSGGGGGSPPAKSPSSRGANGAEAELSASSPVPAAAFGAETREDVFLRKLNICCVVFDFAAERGRESPEVERKRQVLVSLVDCVSAAEEPLTEAMISACVRMFAINLFRVFPPKLRSSAAADEDEPFFDPSWYHLQVVYELLLRFVMSPVVDVKVARKYMDNSFISRLLDLFDSDDPRERECLKTVLHRIYGKFMGNRPFIRKAVSNIFYRFVSETDHHNGIAELLEVFGSVISGFAKPLKEEHKLFLWKALIPLHKPKTVGVYLPQLTYCITQFIEKEPKLTGTVIRGLLKYWPVTNSQKEMMFLGELEEVLELTEMADFQKCVVPLFRRIAQCLNSSHFQVPKKACALFDMAVVITVGNGESTKFWTDRWLQGKTVADLVPNLLNAVPKIFVKRHTVNQALDNRSWVTYIKGALTVQVLREYLLIWDLVDGVTLLDDVQDQHQWKLSSSGTYNSRSAYLAMNRCWTSDRLAKRGLPHQSAFIFCDQDEEMINHILTSSVLSREVAERALFLWNNEHLFDLISKNRQVILPIIYPALERNTRWHWNQSVLNVTMNVRKMFLDMDERLLLACQTNFQEEEKKQAASEERRRLVWEHLERNAAFHPVTGDISFAVPPTSAPLVAPTMT
;
A
#
# COMPACT_ATOMS: atom_id res chain seq x y z
N MET A 1 25.43 14.42 -10.49
CA MET A 1 25.56 14.18 -9.04
C MET A 1 26.65 13.17 -8.67
N TRP A 2 26.71 11.95 -9.21
CA TRP A 2 27.68 10.91 -8.76
C TRP A 2 29.17 11.35 -8.70
N LYS A 3 29.66 12.15 -9.67
CA LYS A 3 31.06 12.62 -9.69
C LYS A 3 31.48 13.47 -8.47
N GLN A 4 30.55 14.10 -7.75
CA GLN A 4 30.87 14.89 -6.55
C GLN A 4 31.06 14.03 -5.29
N PHE A 5 30.55 12.79 -5.28
CA PHE A 5 30.61 11.92 -4.09
C PHE A 5 31.99 11.25 -3.95
N LEU A 6 32.64 10.91 -5.06
CA LEU A 6 33.96 10.27 -5.09
C LEU A 6 35.12 11.19 -4.70
N GLY A 7 34.92 12.52 -4.74
CA GLY A 7 35.99 13.51 -4.49
C GLY A 7 36.38 13.73 -3.03
N LYS A 8 35.68 13.11 -2.06
CA LYS A 8 35.87 13.39 -0.62
C LYS A 8 36.63 12.32 0.18
N ILE A 9 37.08 11.24 -0.45
CA ILE A 9 37.85 10.18 0.23
C ILE A 9 39.31 10.22 -0.25
N SER A 10 40.12 11.05 0.42
CA SER A 10 41.58 11.02 0.27
C SER A 10 42.28 11.11 1.63
N ARG A 11 43.03 10.05 1.92
CA ARG A 11 44.20 9.98 2.83
C ARG A 11 44.09 10.65 4.22
N LYS A 12 43.82 9.84 5.24
CA LYS A 12 44.56 9.91 6.52
C LYS A 12 44.98 8.52 6.96
N SER A 13 46.28 8.35 7.22
CA SER A 13 46.88 7.15 7.80
C SER A 13 47.09 7.31 9.31
N PRO A 14 46.83 6.29 10.14
CA PRO A 14 47.19 6.31 11.55
C PRO A 14 48.64 5.81 11.76
N LYS A 15 49.38 6.49 12.65
CA LYS A 15 50.70 6.06 13.14
C LYS A 15 50.55 5.09 14.33
N SER A 16 51.57 4.26 14.53
CA SER A 16 51.67 3.26 15.59
C SER A 16 52.27 3.79 16.92
N GLY A 17 51.96 3.07 18.00
CA GLY A 17 52.54 3.21 19.35
C GLY A 17 51.45 3.38 20.42
N GLY A 18 51.43 2.66 21.54
CA GLY A 18 52.26 1.56 22.02
C GLY A 18 52.40 1.58 23.55
N GLY A 19 52.07 0.49 24.26
CA GLY A 19 52.45 0.30 25.67
C GLY A 19 51.40 -0.28 26.63
N GLY A 20 51.63 -1.54 27.06
CA GLY A 20 51.65 -1.96 28.47
C GLY A 20 50.35 -2.19 29.28
N GLY A 21 50.24 -3.37 29.91
CA GLY A 21 49.34 -3.62 31.06
C GLY A 21 48.70 -5.02 31.11
N SER A 22 49.03 -5.85 32.11
CA SER A 22 48.53 -7.23 32.32
C SER A 22 48.08 -7.42 33.79
N PRO A 23 47.66 -8.63 34.23
CA PRO A 23 46.64 -9.56 33.72
C PRO A 23 45.40 -9.47 34.67
N PRO A 24 44.91 -10.44 35.52
CA PRO A 24 44.98 -11.92 35.61
C PRO A 24 43.74 -12.55 34.90
N ALA A 25 43.21 -13.78 35.10
CA ALA A 25 43.50 -14.92 36.00
C ALA A 25 43.28 -16.28 35.29
N LYS A 26 43.72 -17.39 35.93
CA LYS A 26 43.76 -18.76 35.36
C LYS A 26 42.64 -19.68 35.88
N SER A 27 42.46 -20.80 35.15
CA SER A 27 42.05 -22.16 35.58
C SER A 27 40.66 -22.65 35.12
N PRO A 28 40.41 -23.99 35.07
CA PRO A 28 41.21 -24.95 34.31
C PRO A 28 40.35 -25.89 33.42
N SER A 29 41.02 -26.71 32.61
CA SER A 29 40.44 -27.69 31.69
C SER A 29 39.65 -28.83 32.36
N SER A 30 38.60 -29.32 31.69
CA SER A 30 38.16 -30.72 31.77
C SER A 30 37.82 -31.28 30.38
N ARG A 31 37.86 -32.61 30.23
CA ARG A 31 37.89 -33.34 28.94
C ARG A 31 36.58 -34.09 28.65
N GLY A 32 36.24 -34.20 27.36
CA GLY A 32 35.38 -35.24 26.78
C GLY A 32 33.92 -34.82 26.52
N ALA A 33 33.25 -35.26 25.44
CA ALA A 33 33.73 -36.04 24.30
C ALA A 33 32.80 -35.92 23.07
N ASN A 34 33.39 -36.03 21.87
CA ASN A 34 32.83 -36.46 20.57
C ASN A 34 31.60 -35.74 19.95
N GLY A 35 31.75 -35.30 18.68
CA GLY A 35 30.64 -34.72 17.90
C GLY A 35 30.84 -34.47 16.40
N ALA A 36 31.95 -34.89 15.78
CA ALA A 36 32.19 -34.97 14.32
C ALA A 36 31.87 -33.72 13.44
N GLU A 37 32.85 -32.83 13.29
CA GLU A 37 33.02 -32.00 12.07
C GLU A 37 34.29 -32.46 11.33
N ALA A 38 34.27 -32.42 9.99
CA ALA A 38 35.35 -32.91 9.15
C ALA A 38 36.22 -31.76 8.62
N GLU A 39 37.34 -31.48 9.29
CA GLU A 39 38.36 -30.54 8.80
C GLU A 39 39.17 -31.15 7.64
N LEU A 40 39.34 -30.39 6.55
CA LEU A 40 40.36 -30.69 5.54
C LEU A 40 41.75 -30.23 6.04
N SER A 41 42.56 -31.18 6.51
CA SER A 41 43.97 -30.91 6.82
C SER A 41 44.87 -31.04 5.59
N ALA A 42 45.59 -29.95 5.28
CA ALA A 42 46.92 -29.90 4.68
C ALA A 42 47.33 -30.94 3.61
N SER A 43 47.37 -30.52 2.34
CA SER A 43 48.17 -31.19 1.31
C SER A 43 49.67 -30.85 1.44
N SER A 44 50.52 -31.87 1.40
CA SER A 44 52.00 -31.80 1.41
C SER A 44 52.59 -31.05 0.20
N PRO A 45 53.82 -30.51 0.28
CA PRO A 45 54.45 -29.78 -0.81
C PRO A 45 54.76 -30.68 -2.02
N VAL A 46 54.28 -30.26 -3.20
CA VAL A 46 54.60 -30.89 -4.49
C VAL A 46 55.99 -30.41 -4.96
N PRO A 47 56.83 -31.26 -5.59
CA PRO A 47 58.17 -30.87 -6.01
C PRO A 47 58.17 -29.73 -7.04
N ALA A 48 59.18 -28.86 -6.97
CA ALA A 48 59.38 -27.78 -7.93
C ALA A 48 59.70 -28.33 -9.33
N ALA A 49 58.72 -28.29 -10.24
CA ALA A 49 58.89 -28.59 -11.65
C ALA A 49 58.08 -27.59 -12.50
N ALA A 50 58.77 -26.92 -13.43
CA ALA A 50 58.23 -26.02 -14.46
C ALA A 50 57.34 -24.84 -13.98
N PHE A 51 57.99 -23.73 -13.62
CA PHE A 51 57.34 -22.41 -13.68
C PHE A 51 57.08 -22.02 -15.15
N GLY A 52 55.94 -22.45 -15.69
CA GLY A 52 55.32 -21.74 -16.81
C GLY A 52 54.87 -20.35 -16.32
N ALA A 53 54.99 -19.33 -17.17
CA ALA A 53 54.51 -17.99 -16.83
C ALA A 53 53.00 -18.03 -16.58
N GLU A 54 52.56 -17.68 -15.36
CA GLU A 54 51.14 -17.67 -15.01
C GLU A 54 50.38 -16.73 -15.94
N THR A 55 49.37 -17.21 -16.64
CA THR A 55 48.68 -16.38 -17.63
C THR A 55 47.77 -15.35 -16.96
N ARG A 56 47.45 -14.28 -17.69
CA ARG A 56 46.45 -13.27 -17.27
C ARG A 56 45.12 -13.92 -16.87
N GLU A 57 44.76 -15.02 -17.55
CA GLU A 57 43.57 -15.82 -17.29
C GLU A 57 43.68 -16.62 -15.98
N ASP A 58 44.79 -17.33 -15.73
CA ASP A 58 44.98 -18.13 -14.50
C ASP A 58 44.92 -17.29 -13.22
N VAL A 59 45.50 -16.09 -13.26
CA VAL A 59 45.45 -15.14 -12.13
C VAL A 59 44.02 -14.63 -11.90
N PHE A 60 43.28 -14.34 -12.98
CA PHE A 60 41.90 -13.86 -12.91
C PHE A 60 40.93 -14.93 -12.40
N LEU A 61 41.06 -16.17 -12.89
CA LEU A 61 40.26 -17.32 -12.43
C LEU A 61 40.51 -17.65 -10.95
N ARG A 62 41.76 -17.59 -10.48
CA ARG A 62 42.08 -17.77 -9.05
C ARG A 62 41.47 -16.66 -8.18
N LYS A 63 41.54 -15.39 -8.61
CA LYS A 63 40.85 -14.28 -7.91
C LYS A 63 39.34 -14.51 -7.82
N LEU A 64 38.70 -14.96 -8.91
CA LEU A 64 37.26 -15.27 -8.90
C LEU A 64 36.88 -16.43 -7.97
N ASN A 65 37.70 -17.48 -7.91
CA ASN A 65 37.46 -18.61 -7.02
C ASN A 65 37.54 -18.21 -5.53
N ILE A 66 38.48 -17.33 -5.15
CA ILE A 66 38.52 -16.74 -3.80
C ILE A 66 37.21 -15.99 -3.50
N CYS A 67 36.67 -15.28 -4.50
CA CYS A 67 35.40 -14.56 -4.36
C CYS A 67 34.15 -15.47 -4.35
N CYS A 68 34.27 -16.78 -4.56
CA CYS A 68 33.15 -17.73 -4.45
C CYS A 68 32.89 -18.22 -3.02
N VAL A 69 33.78 -17.93 -2.05
CA VAL A 69 33.56 -18.28 -0.64
C VAL A 69 32.52 -17.35 -0.02
N VAL A 70 31.40 -17.89 0.46
CA VAL A 70 30.32 -17.12 1.12
C VAL A 70 30.63 -17.01 2.62
N PHE A 71 30.43 -15.81 3.19
CA PHE A 71 30.60 -15.52 4.61
C PHE A 71 29.25 -15.18 5.23
N ASP A 72 28.99 -15.63 6.47
CA ASP A 72 27.77 -15.29 7.22
C ASP A 72 27.96 -14.03 8.07
N PHE A 73 27.54 -12.90 7.51
CA PHE A 73 27.59 -11.59 8.16
C PHE A 73 26.57 -11.42 9.30
N ALA A 74 25.61 -12.32 9.47
CA ALA A 74 24.69 -12.29 10.60
C ALA A 74 25.35 -12.83 11.88
N ALA A 75 26.17 -13.88 11.75
CA ALA A 75 26.96 -14.45 12.85
C ALA A 75 28.14 -13.55 13.29
N GLU A 76 28.73 -12.78 12.35
CA GLU A 76 29.95 -11.99 12.59
C GLU A 76 29.72 -10.53 13.06
N ARG A 77 28.50 -10.12 13.45
CA ARG A 77 28.19 -8.74 13.87
C ARG A 77 29.20 -8.21 14.90
N GLY A 78 30.00 -7.23 14.47
CA GLY A 78 30.97 -6.51 15.31
C GLY A 78 32.41 -7.05 15.29
N ARG A 79 32.74 -8.05 14.46
CA ARG A 79 34.14 -8.48 14.24
C ARG A 79 34.56 -8.17 12.80
N GLU A 80 35.60 -7.34 12.63
CA GLU A 80 36.26 -7.19 11.34
C GLU A 80 37.08 -8.45 11.04
N SER A 81 36.49 -9.40 10.30
CA SER A 81 37.23 -10.56 9.80
C SER A 81 38.25 -10.11 8.75
N PRO A 82 39.57 -10.38 8.92
CA PRO A 82 40.58 -10.03 7.92
C PRO A 82 40.38 -10.78 6.59
N GLU A 83 39.54 -11.81 6.59
CA GLU A 83 39.23 -12.62 5.41
C GLU A 83 38.15 -11.98 4.54
N VAL A 84 37.16 -11.36 5.19
CA VAL A 84 36.13 -10.53 4.55
C VAL A 84 36.76 -9.34 3.83
N GLU A 85 37.68 -8.62 4.49
CA GLU A 85 38.37 -7.48 3.87
C GLU A 85 39.32 -7.93 2.75
N ARG A 86 39.98 -9.08 2.90
CA ARG A 86 40.77 -9.71 1.82
C ARG A 86 39.89 -10.02 0.61
N LYS A 87 38.72 -10.63 0.80
CA LYS A 87 37.77 -10.92 -0.29
C LYS A 87 37.28 -9.63 -0.94
N ARG A 88 37.00 -8.58 -0.15
CA ARG A 88 36.63 -7.25 -0.66
C ARG A 88 37.74 -6.63 -1.52
N GLN A 89 38.98 -6.66 -1.07
CA GLN A 89 40.12 -6.12 -1.84
C GLN A 89 40.35 -6.91 -3.16
N VAL A 90 40.13 -8.22 -3.16
CA VAL A 90 40.17 -9.05 -4.39
C VAL A 90 39.02 -8.68 -5.35
N LEU A 91 37.80 -8.47 -4.84
CA LEU A 91 36.68 -7.98 -5.66
C LEU A 91 36.94 -6.61 -6.27
N VAL A 92 37.47 -5.64 -5.51
CA VAL A 92 37.83 -4.32 -6.05
C VAL A 92 38.89 -4.46 -7.15
N SER A 93 39.93 -5.29 -6.92
CA SER A 93 40.92 -5.59 -7.97
C SER A 93 40.29 -6.21 -9.23
N LEU A 94 39.24 -7.04 -9.10
CA LEU A 94 38.50 -7.57 -10.24
C LEU A 94 37.67 -6.50 -10.97
N VAL A 95 37.07 -5.54 -10.25
CA VAL A 95 36.37 -4.38 -10.84
C VAL A 95 37.33 -3.58 -11.70
N ASP A 96 38.53 -3.28 -11.18
CA ASP A 96 39.57 -2.56 -11.93
C ASP A 96 40.04 -3.36 -13.15
N CYS A 97 40.30 -4.67 -12.99
CA CYS A 97 40.71 -5.55 -14.09
C CYS A 97 39.66 -5.60 -15.22
N VAL A 98 38.36 -5.67 -14.90
CA VAL A 98 37.28 -5.69 -15.91
C VAL A 98 37.03 -4.31 -16.52
N SER A 99 37.29 -3.24 -15.77
CA SER A 99 37.10 -1.86 -16.24
C SER A 99 38.25 -1.37 -17.14
N ALA A 100 39.47 -1.87 -16.91
CA ALA A 100 40.67 -1.57 -17.69
C ALA A 100 40.99 -2.64 -18.75
N ALA A 101 40.12 -3.64 -18.96
CA ALA A 101 40.34 -4.68 -19.97
C ALA A 101 40.11 -4.13 -21.39
N GLU A 102 41.19 -4.10 -22.18
CA GLU A 102 41.16 -3.84 -23.63
C GLU A 102 41.04 -5.14 -24.44
N GLU A 103 41.56 -6.25 -23.92
CA GLU A 103 41.47 -7.58 -24.52
C GLU A 103 40.12 -8.28 -24.22
N PRO A 104 39.57 -9.07 -25.17
CA PRO A 104 38.38 -9.88 -24.95
C PRO A 104 38.55 -10.86 -23.78
N LEU A 105 37.48 -11.05 -23.00
CA LEU A 105 37.44 -12.10 -21.98
C LEU A 105 37.19 -13.46 -22.62
N THR A 106 37.92 -14.49 -22.17
CA THR A 106 37.74 -15.87 -22.63
C THR A 106 36.40 -16.45 -22.16
N GLU A 107 35.97 -17.55 -22.78
CA GLU A 107 34.75 -18.26 -22.35
C GLU A 107 34.85 -18.78 -20.90
N ALA A 108 36.04 -19.21 -20.46
CA ALA A 108 36.26 -19.66 -19.09
C ALA A 108 36.17 -18.50 -18.08
N MET A 109 36.76 -17.33 -18.37
CA MET A 109 36.65 -16.12 -17.56
C MET A 109 35.18 -15.66 -17.44
N ILE A 110 34.45 -15.66 -18.56
CA ILE A 110 33.01 -15.30 -18.59
C ILE A 110 32.18 -16.27 -17.74
N SER A 111 32.39 -17.58 -17.91
CA SER A 111 31.68 -18.61 -17.12
C SER A 111 31.95 -18.47 -15.61
N ALA A 112 33.22 -18.23 -15.24
CA ALA A 112 33.62 -18.03 -13.85
C ALA A 112 33.03 -16.75 -13.24
N CYS A 113 32.97 -15.63 -13.97
CA CYS A 113 32.29 -14.41 -13.54
C CYS A 113 30.81 -14.66 -13.23
N VAL A 114 30.07 -15.28 -14.17
CA VAL A 114 28.63 -15.55 -14.02
C VAL A 114 28.36 -16.49 -12.84
N ARG A 115 29.19 -17.51 -12.63
CA ARG A 115 29.14 -18.39 -11.45
C ARG A 115 29.39 -17.62 -10.15
N MET A 116 30.40 -16.75 -10.11
CA MET A 116 30.72 -15.94 -8.92
C MET A 116 29.56 -14.98 -8.58
N PHE A 117 28.95 -14.32 -9.57
CA PHE A 117 27.73 -13.51 -9.35
C PHE A 117 26.58 -14.35 -8.80
N ALA A 118 26.34 -15.54 -9.37
CA ALA A 118 25.26 -16.42 -8.95
C ALA A 118 25.42 -16.90 -7.49
N ILE A 119 26.64 -17.20 -7.05
CA ILE A 119 26.93 -17.65 -5.68
C ILE A 119 26.77 -16.52 -4.66
N ASN A 120 27.16 -15.29 -5.01
CA ASN A 120 27.15 -14.17 -4.06
C ASN A 120 25.82 -13.40 -4.01
N LEU A 121 25.03 -13.40 -5.09
CA LEU A 121 23.81 -12.59 -5.17
C LEU A 121 22.52 -13.40 -4.93
N PHE A 122 22.41 -14.60 -5.51
CA PHE A 122 21.16 -15.36 -5.50
C PHE A 122 20.91 -16.04 -4.15
N ARG A 123 20.11 -15.39 -3.31
CA ARG A 123 19.67 -15.86 -2.00
C ARG A 123 18.15 -15.86 -1.91
N VAL A 124 17.61 -16.74 -1.06
CA VAL A 124 16.18 -16.75 -0.73
C VAL A 124 15.97 -15.80 0.45
N PHE A 125 15.09 -14.81 0.32
CA PHE A 125 14.76 -13.92 1.43
C PHE A 125 14.03 -14.70 2.54
N PRO A 126 14.31 -14.41 3.83
CA PRO A 126 13.61 -15.06 4.93
C PRO A 126 12.11 -14.77 4.86
N PRO A 127 11.23 -15.71 5.29
CA PRO A 127 9.79 -15.49 5.25
C PRO A 127 9.39 -14.25 6.06
N LYS A 128 8.81 -13.25 5.39
CA LYS A 128 8.30 -12.04 6.05
C LYS A 128 7.19 -12.45 7.02
N LEU A 129 7.51 -12.48 8.32
CA LEU A 129 6.55 -12.80 9.37
C LEU A 129 5.47 -11.72 9.37
N ARG A 130 4.28 -12.06 8.86
CA ARG A 130 3.20 -11.10 8.59
C ARG A 130 2.75 -10.40 9.87
N SER A 131 3.34 -9.24 10.16
CA SER A 131 2.85 -8.32 11.18
C SER A 131 1.53 -7.72 10.70
N SER A 132 0.42 -8.33 11.13
CA SER A 132 -0.91 -7.78 10.87
C SER A 132 -1.13 -6.54 11.74
N ALA A 133 -0.75 -5.36 11.22
CA ALA A 133 -1.47 -4.09 11.34
C ALA A 133 -0.61 -2.89 10.90
N ALA A 134 -1.15 -2.07 9.99
CA ALA A 134 -0.63 -0.79 9.49
C ALA A 134 0.70 -0.86 8.71
N ALA A 135 0.64 -0.52 7.42
CA ALA A 135 1.80 -0.29 6.56
C ALA A 135 2.33 1.15 6.72
N ASP A 136 2.42 1.61 7.98
CA ASP A 136 2.95 2.91 8.37
C ASP A 136 4.20 2.66 9.22
N GLU A 137 5.37 3.05 8.69
CA GLU A 137 6.70 2.95 9.31
C GLU A 137 7.32 1.54 9.43
N ASP A 138 7.36 0.79 8.31
CA ASP A 138 8.41 -0.24 8.13
C ASP A 138 9.79 0.47 7.99
N GLU A 139 10.57 0.48 9.08
CA GLU A 139 11.94 0.98 9.07
C GLU A 139 12.78 0.16 8.07
N PRO A 140 13.42 0.78 7.06
CA PRO A 140 13.99 0.04 5.94
C PRO A 140 15.12 -0.88 6.38
N PHE A 141 14.95 -2.18 6.17
CA PHE A 141 15.97 -3.16 6.48
C PHE A 141 17.21 -2.95 5.59
N PHE A 142 18.35 -2.69 6.22
CA PHE A 142 19.64 -2.57 5.55
C PHE A 142 20.43 -3.87 5.70
N ASP A 143 20.82 -4.49 4.59
CA ASP A 143 21.58 -5.75 4.61
C ASP A 143 22.96 -5.52 5.29
N PRO A 144 23.32 -6.25 6.37
CA PRO A 144 24.63 -6.15 7.00
C PRO A 144 25.80 -6.47 6.05
N SER A 145 25.53 -7.32 5.05
CA SER A 145 26.48 -7.77 4.02
C SER A 145 26.68 -6.72 2.91
N TRP A 146 25.99 -5.58 2.96
CA TRP A 146 25.92 -4.62 1.85
C TRP A 146 27.30 -4.14 1.36
N TYR A 147 28.25 -3.90 2.27
CA TYR A 147 29.61 -3.50 1.89
C TYR A 147 30.32 -4.50 0.97
N HIS A 148 29.92 -5.77 1.03
CA HIS A 148 30.39 -6.82 0.14
C HIS A 148 29.55 -6.90 -1.14
N LEU A 149 28.22 -6.97 -0.99
CA LEU A 149 27.27 -7.06 -2.11
C LEU A 149 27.40 -5.89 -3.09
N GLN A 150 27.63 -4.67 -2.59
CA GLN A 150 27.85 -3.47 -3.42
C GLN A 150 28.98 -3.66 -4.44
N VAL A 151 30.10 -4.27 -4.05
CA VAL A 151 31.24 -4.49 -4.97
C VAL A 151 30.93 -5.61 -5.98
N VAL A 152 30.15 -6.63 -5.58
CA VAL A 152 29.66 -7.67 -6.49
C VAL A 152 28.70 -7.09 -7.53
N TYR A 153 27.76 -6.21 -7.12
CA TYR A 153 26.87 -5.49 -8.02
C TYR A 153 27.62 -4.54 -8.94
N GLU A 154 28.64 -3.83 -8.45
CA GLU A 154 29.49 -2.99 -9.29
C GLU A 154 30.26 -3.83 -10.32
N LEU A 155 30.85 -4.96 -9.92
CA LEU A 155 31.53 -5.87 -10.84
C LEU A 155 30.58 -6.44 -11.90
N LEU A 156 29.36 -6.82 -11.52
CA LEU A 156 28.31 -7.25 -12.46
C LEU A 156 27.93 -6.13 -13.43
N LEU A 157 27.77 -4.89 -12.95
CA LEU A 157 27.45 -3.74 -13.79
C LEU A 157 28.58 -3.43 -14.78
N ARG A 158 29.84 -3.42 -14.33
CA ARG A 158 31.01 -3.23 -15.22
C ARG A 158 31.13 -4.36 -16.23
N PHE A 159 30.94 -5.62 -15.83
CA PHE A 159 30.93 -6.78 -16.72
C PHE A 159 29.83 -6.66 -17.80
N VAL A 160 28.60 -6.31 -17.42
CA VAL A 160 27.50 -6.10 -18.37
C VAL A 160 27.80 -4.91 -19.30
N MET A 161 28.33 -3.80 -18.79
CA MET A 161 28.63 -2.60 -19.60
C MET A 161 29.87 -2.74 -20.49
N SER A 162 30.83 -3.59 -20.14
CA SER A 162 32.13 -3.67 -20.82
C SER A 162 32.01 -4.12 -22.29
N PRO A 163 32.68 -3.45 -23.25
CA PRO A 163 32.62 -3.82 -24.66
C PRO A 163 33.38 -5.11 -24.97
N VAL A 164 34.34 -5.52 -24.14
CA VAL A 164 35.19 -6.71 -24.37
C VAL A 164 34.52 -8.05 -24.04
N VAL A 165 33.26 -8.02 -23.60
CA VAL A 165 32.47 -9.22 -23.26
C VAL A 165 31.59 -9.62 -24.45
N ASP A 166 31.91 -10.75 -25.09
CA ASP A 166 31.09 -11.31 -26.18
C ASP A 166 29.69 -11.67 -25.67
N VAL A 167 28.69 -10.96 -26.20
CA VAL A 167 27.27 -11.13 -25.90
C VAL A 167 26.78 -12.54 -26.23
N LYS A 168 27.30 -13.18 -27.28
CA LYS A 168 26.89 -14.55 -27.69
C LYS A 168 27.35 -15.59 -26.67
N VAL A 169 28.60 -15.49 -26.21
CA VAL A 169 29.18 -16.39 -25.20
C VAL A 169 28.55 -16.12 -23.83
N ALA A 170 28.47 -14.86 -23.40
CA ALA A 170 27.87 -14.49 -22.13
C ALA A 170 26.39 -14.93 -22.02
N ARG A 171 25.60 -14.89 -23.11
CA ARG A 171 24.21 -15.39 -23.14
C ARG A 171 24.09 -16.91 -22.88
N LYS A 172 25.14 -17.72 -23.10
CA LYS A 172 25.10 -19.15 -22.76
C LYS A 172 24.98 -19.36 -21.24
N TYR A 173 25.59 -18.45 -20.46
CA TYR A 173 25.66 -18.54 -18.99
C TYR A 173 24.67 -17.61 -18.30
N MET A 174 24.39 -16.42 -18.88
CA MET A 174 23.29 -15.52 -18.50
C MET A 174 21.99 -15.93 -19.20
N ASP A 175 21.54 -17.13 -18.84
CA ASP A 175 20.35 -17.77 -19.39
C ASP A 175 19.04 -17.27 -18.73
N ASN A 176 17.92 -17.91 -19.07
CA ASN A 176 16.62 -17.59 -18.49
C ASN A 176 16.54 -17.91 -16.98
N SER A 177 17.31 -18.91 -16.49
CA SER A 177 17.39 -19.23 -15.05
C SER A 177 18.13 -18.14 -14.28
N PHE A 178 19.25 -17.64 -14.81
CA PHE A 178 19.99 -16.52 -14.24
C PHE A 178 19.11 -15.26 -14.17
N ILE A 179 18.37 -14.96 -15.25
CA ILE A 179 17.48 -13.78 -15.28
C ILE A 179 16.31 -13.92 -14.30
N SER A 180 15.72 -15.12 -14.17
CA SER A 180 14.63 -15.33 -13.20
C SER A 180 15.12 -15.04 -11.78
N ARG A 181 16.24 -15.64 -11.37
CA ARG A 181 16.83 -15.41 -10.05
C ARG A 181 17.27 -13.96 -9.82
N LEU A 182 17.70 -13.25 -10.88
CA LEU A 182 18.01 -11.82 -10.80
C LEU A 182 16.74 -10.97 -10.60
N LEU A 183 15.61 -11.37 -11.19
CA LEU A 183 14.33 -10.69 -11.01
C LEU A 183 13.72 -10.99 -9.64
N ASP A 184 13.89 -12.20 -9.11
CA ASP A 184 13.42 -12.57 -7.76
C ASP A 184 14.07 -11.68 -6.67
N LEU A 185 15.30 -11.19 -6.88
CA LEU A 185 15.98 -10.27 -5.97
C LEU A 185 15.33 -8.88 -5.88
N PHE A 186 14.41 -8.50 -6.78
CA PHE A 186 13.69 -7.22 -6.68
C PHE A 186 12.73 -7.17 -5.47
N ASP A 187 12.39 -8.29 -4.81
CA ASP A 187 11.66 -8.27 -3.54
C ASP A 187 12.55 -8.03 -2.30
N SER A 188 13.84 -7.71 -2.49
CA SER A 188 14.73 -7.29 -1.40
C SER A 188 14.14 -6.12 -0.62
N ASP A 189 14.23 -6.15 0.70
CA ASP A 189 13.81 -5.05 1.58
C ASP A 189 14.78 -3.85 1.49
N ASP A 190 16.04 -4.08 1.10
CA ASP A 190 17.06 -3.02 1.01
C ASP A 190 16.90 -2.17 -0.28
N PRO A 191 16.58 -0.86 -0.17
CA PRO A 191 16.42 0.00 -1.34
C PRO A 191 17.70 0.18 -2.17
N ARG A 192 18.88 0.01 -1.55
CA ARG A 192 20.18 0.15 -2.24
C ARG A 192 20.42 -1.00 -3.20
N GLU A 193 19.97 -2.19 -2.82
CA GLU A 193 20.03 -3.39 -3.66
C GLU A 193 19.08 -3.26 -4.86
N ARG A 194 17.84 -2.81 -4.61
CA ARG A 194 16.86 -2.58 -5.68
C ARG A 194 17.32 -1.54 -6.70
N GLU A 195 17.98 -0.46 -6.27
CA GLU A 195 18.57 0.56 -7.17
C GLU A 195 19.72 0.00 -8.03
N CYS A 196 20.56 -0.88 -7.47
CA CYS A 196 21.59 -1.58 -8.23
C CYS A 196 20.99 -2.55 -9.24
N LEU A 197 20.00 -3.35 -8.81
CA LEU A 197 19.26 -4.29 -9.66
C LEU A 197 18.54 -3.58 -10.82
N LYS A 198 17.90 -2.44 -10.56
CA LYS A 198 17.28 -1.55 -11.57
C LYS A 198 18.27 -1.21 -12.68
N THR A 199 19.45 -0.72 -12.27
CA THR A 199 20.51 -0.29 -13.19
C THR A 199 21.08 -1.47 -13.98
N VAL A 200 21.35 -2.60 -13.32
CA VAL A 200 21.84 -3.83 -13.96
C VAL A 200 20.82 -4.40 -14.94
N LEU A 201 19.54 -4.52 -14.55
CA LEU A 201 18.47 -5.04 -15.41
C LEU A 201 18.29 -4.19 -16.67
N HIS A 202 18.31 -2.86 -16.54
CA HIS A 202 18.24 -1.96 -17.69
C HIS A 202 19.42 -2.19 -18.68
N ARG A 203 20.65 -2.31 -18.17
CA ARG A 203 21.82 -2.60 -19.03
C ARG A 203 21.75 -3.99 -19.66
N ILE A 204 21.27 -5.00 -18.94
CA ILE A 204 21.05 -6.35 -19.48
C ILE A 204 20.02 -6.31 -20.61
N TYR A 205 18.88 -5.66 -20.40
CA TYR A 205 17.82 -5.52 -21.41
C TYR A 205 18.32 -4.79 -22.68
N GLY A 206 19.14 -3.76 -22.50
CA GLY A 206 19.79 -3.04 -23.59
C GLY A 206 20.71 -3.95 -24.43
N LYS A 207 21.73 -4.56 -23.79
CA LYS A 207 22.80 -5.32 -24.47
C LYS A 207 22.37 -6.71 -24.95
N PHE A 208 21.65 -7.47 -24.15
CA PHE A 208 21.27 -8.86 -24.44
C PHE A 208 19.92 -8.95 -25.17
N MET A 209 19.90 -8.50 -26.43
CA MET A 209 18.64 -8.39 -27.21
C MET A 209 17.80 -9.67 -27.27
N GLY A 210 18.44 -10.84 -27.31
CA GLY A 210 17.76 -12.15 -27.33
C GLY A 210 16.97 -12.48 -26.06
N ASN A 211 17.33 -11.87 -24.92
CA ASN A 211 16.69 -12.14 -23.63
C ASN A 211 15.49 -11.20 -23.38
N ARG A 212 15.28 -10.17 -24.20
CA ARG A 212 14.19 -9.18 -24.06
C ARG A 212 12.78 -9.80 -24.02
N PRO A 213 12.40 -10.77 -24.86
CA PRO A 213 11.06 -11.38 -24.79
C PRO A 213 10.84 -12.12 -23.47
N PHE A 214 11.88 -12.80 -22.97
CA PHE A 214 11.83 -13.49 -21.68
C PHE A 214 11.69 -12.49 -20.52
N ILE A 215 12.49 -11.43 -20.48
CA ILE A 215 12.40 -10.39 -19.44
C ILE A 215 11.01 -9.75 -19.41
N ARG A 216 10.44 -9.39 -20.58
CA ARG A 216 9.07 -8.85 -20.66
C ARG A 216 8.03 -9.82 -20.12
N LYS A 217 8.12 -11.11 -20.47
CA LYS A 217 7.21 -12.15 -19.96
C LYS A 217 7.37 -12.36 -18.45
N ALA A 218 8.60 -12.40 -17.94
CA ALA A 218 8.88 -12.61 -16.53
C ALA A 218 8.34 -11.45 -15.67
N VAL A 219 8.61 -10.19 -16.05
CA VAL A 219 8.08 -9.01 -15.33
C VAL A 219 6.55 -8.92 -15.44
N SER A 220 5.96 -9.28 -16.59
CA SER A 220 4.50 -9.40 -16.72
C SER A 220 3.91 -10.40 -15.72
N ASN A 221 4.58 -11.54 -15.50
CA ASN A 221 4.15 -12.55 -14.53
C ASN A 221 4.31 -12.07 -13.09
N ILE A 222 5.37 -11.32 -12.77
CA ILE A 222 5.56 -10.70 -11.44
C ILE A 222 4.41 -9.73 -11.15
N PHE A 223 4.09 -8.82 -12.08
CA PHE A 223 2.96 -7.91 -11.94
C PHE A 223 1.62 -8.65 -11.82
N TYR A 224 1.41 -9.73 -12.58
CA TYR A 224 0.19 -10.53 -12.48
C TYR A 224 0.04 -11.21 -11.11
N ARG A 225 1.11 -11.83 -10.57
CA ARG A 225 1.14 -12.44 -9.24
C ARG A 225 0.92 -11.41 -8.13
N PHE A 226 1.56 -10.25 -8.24
CA PHE A 226 1.38 -9.14 -7.30
C PHE A 226 -0.09 -8.69 -7.21
N VAL A 227 -0.76 -8.48 -8.36
CA VAL A 227 -2.16 -8.01 -8.42
C VAL A 227 -3.21 -9.09 -8.09
N SER A 228 -2.84 -10.37 -8.19
CA SER A 228 -3.78 -11.51 -8.10
C SER A 228 -3.60 -12.36 -6.84
N GLU A 229 -2.38 -12.54 -6.36
CA GLU A 229 -2.01 -13.54 -5.34
C GLU A 229 -1.42 -12.90 -4.07
N THR A 230 -0.41 -12.03 -4.20
CA THR A 230 0.40 -11.61 -3.02
C THR A 230 -0.01 -10.29 -2.38
N ASP A 231 -0.52 -9.31 -3.15
CA ASP A 231 -0.74 -7.89 -2.76
C ASP A 231 0.49 -7.18 -2.15
N HIS A 232 1.67 -7.84 -2.21
CA HIS A 232 2.96 -7.37 -1.70
C HIS A 232 4.09 -7.75 -2.67
N HIS A 233 4.93 -6.77 -2.99
CA HIS A 233 6.22 -6.93 -3.67
C HIS A 233 6.98 -5.59 -3.57
N ASN A 234 8.23 -5.59 -3.10
CA ASN A 234 8.96 -4.35 -2.81
C ASN A 234 9.36 -3.59 -4.09
N GLY A 235 9.94 -4.29 -5.07
CA GLY A 235 10.57 -3.67 -6.24
C GLY A 235 9.66 -3.27 -7.41
N ILE A 236 8.36 -3.03 -7.18
CA ILE A 236 7.42 -2.71 -8.28
C ILE A 236 7.75 -1.35 -8.92
N ALA A 237 8.12 -0.35 -8.12
CA ALA A 237 8.48 0.99 -8.61
C ALA A 237 9.73 0.94 -9.51
N GLU A 238 10.77 0.23 -9.07
CA GLU A 238 12.04 0.08 -9.78
C GLU A 238 11.87 -0.72 -11.09
N LEU A 239 11.05 -1.78 -11.08
CA LEU A 239 10.69 -2.51 -12.30
C LEU A 239 9.93 -1.63 -13.30
N LEU A 240 9.00 -0.79 -12.83
CA LEU A 240 8.28 0.16 -13.66
C LEU A 240 9.21 1.24 -14.23
N GLU A 241 10.18 1.75 -13.46
CA GLU A 241 11.15 2.73 -13.96
C GLU A 241 12.02 2.18 -15.10
N VAL A 242 12.50 0.92 -14.98
CA VAL A 242 13.16 0.24 -16.11
C VAL A 242 12.23 0.13 -17.30
N PHE A 243 10.97 -0.27 -17.08
CA PHE A 243 10.02 -0.50 -18.16
C PHE A 243 9.56 0.80 -18.83
N GLY A 244 9.48 1.93 -18.14
CA GLY A 244 9.22 3.25 -18.74
C GLY A 244 10.27 3.61 -19.78
N SER A 245 11.55 3.43 -19.46
CA SER A 245 12.65 3.61 -20.42
C SER A 245 12.56 2.63 -21.61
N VAL A 246 12.19 1.37 -21.34
CA VAL A 246 11.97 0.36 -22.39
C VAL A 246 10.80 0.71 -23.32
N ILE A 247 9.69 1.23 -22.79
CA ILE A 247 8.50 1.63 -23.54
C ILE A 247 8.82 2.86 -24.42
N SER A 248 9.57 3.83 -23.89
CA SER A 248 10.10 4.95 -24.67
C SER A 248 10.97 4.48 -25.84
N GLY A 249 11.68 3.35 -25.70
CA GLY A 249 12.43 2.69 -26.78
C GLY A 249 11.60 1.90 -27.82
N PHE A 250 10.28 1.77 -27.68
CA PHE A 250 9.47 1.01 -28.64
C PHE A 250 9.32 1.71 -29.99
N ALA A 251 9.42 0.91 -31.06
CA ALA A 251 9.14 1.32 -32.43
C ALA A 251 7.63 1.54 -32.65
N LYS A 252 7.30 2.50 -33.51
CA LYS A 252 5.92 2.70 -34.02
C LYS A 252 5.75 1.94 -35.35
N PRO A 253 4.59 1.31 -35.63
CA PRO A 253 3.45 1.11 -34.74
C PRO A 253 3.76 0.11 -33.62
N LEU A 254 3.06 0.21 -32.49
CA LEU A 254 3.27 -0.69 -31.36
C LEU A 254 2.82 -2.12 -31.72
N LYS A 255 3.66 -3.09 -31.36
CA LYS A 255 3.33 -4.52 -31.50
C LYS A 255 2.19 -4.91 -30.55
N GLU A 256 1.38 -5.88 -30.98
CA GLU A 256 0.25 -6.38 -30.18
C GLU A 256 0.68 -6.94 -28.82
N GLU A 257 1.85 -7.57 -28.73
CA GLU A 257 2.46 -8.00 -27.47
C GLU A 257 2.73 -6.84 -26.48
N HIS A 258 2.93 -5.61 -26.95
CA HIS A 258 3.12 -4.43 -26.11
C HIS A 258 1.76 -3.84 -25.67
N LYS A 259 0.73 -3.90 -26.54
CA LYS A 259 -0.65 -3.52 -26.19
C LYS A 259 -1.25 -4.47 -25.16
N LEU A 260 -0.96 -5.77 -25.27
CA LEU A 260 -1.31 -6.77 -24.26
C LEU A 260 -0.61 -6.52 -22.92
N PHE A 261 0.63 -6.03 -22.92
CA PHE A 261 1.34 -5.65 -21.68
C PHE A 261 0.66 -4.46 -20.98
N LEU A 262 0.30 -3.41 -21.73
CA LEU A 262 -0.49 -2.29 -21.21
C LEU A 262 -1.83 -2.77 -20.60
N TRP A 263 -2.61 -3.56 -21.35
CA TRP A 263 -3.95 -3.98 -20.93
C TRP A 263 -3.97 -5.02 -19.80
N LYS A 264 -3.05 -5.99 -19.79
CA LYS A 264 -3.05 -7.12 -18.84
C LYS A 264 -2.10 -6.96 -17.66
N ALA A 265 -1.07 -6.11 -17.76
CA ALA A 265 -0.09 -5.90 -16.70
C ALA A 265 -0.21 -4.50 -16.10
N LEU A 266 -0.07 -3.43 -16.89
CA LEU A 266 -0.02 -2.06 -16.36
C LEU A 266 -1.37 -1.57 -15.82
N ILE A 267 -2.45 -1.65 -16.60
CA ILE A 267 -3.77 -1.16 -16.14
C ILE A 267 -4.24 -1.85 -14.85
N PRO A 268 -4.07 -3.19 -14.66
CA PRO A 268 -4.40 -3.84 -13.39
C PRO A 268 -3.52 -3.45 -12.18
N LEU A 269 -2.33 -2.88 -12.36
CA LEU A 269 -1.50 -2.37 -11.24
C LEU A 269 -2.15 -1.20 -10.49
N HIS A 270 -3.23 -0.62 -10.99
CA HIS A 270 -4.05 0.37 -10.27
C HIS A 270 -4.98 -0.28 -9.22
N LYS A 271 -5.12 -1.63 -9.19
CA LYS A 271 -6.01 -2.34 -8.26
C LYS A 271 -5.49 -2.44 -6.80
N PRO A 272 -4.21 -2.77 -6.51
CA PRO A 272 -3.66 -2.89 -5.15
C PRO A 272 -3.84 -1.64 -4.28
N LYS A 273 -3.80 -1.81 -2.96
CA LYS A 273 -3.91 -0.68 -2.01
C LYS A 273 -2.62 0.14 -1.94
N THR A 274 -1.48 -0.49 -2.17
CA THR A 274 -0.12 0.06 -2.13
C THR A 274 0.25 0.91 -3.36
N VAL A 275 -0.70 1.19 -4.25
CA VAL A 275 -0.46 1.91 -5.52
C VAL A 275 0.29 3.23 -5.35
N GLY A 276 0.07 3.97 -4.26
CA GLY A 276 0.76 5.24 -3.99
C GLY A 276 2.29 5.16 -3.94
N VAL A 277 2.87 3.98 -3.69
CA VAL A 277 4.33 3.77 -3.66
C VAL A 277 4.96 3.81 -5.06
N TYR A 278 4.22 3.37 -6.09
CA TYR A 278 4.74 3.17 -7.45
C TYR A 278 3.93 3.91 -8.53
N LEU A 279 2.91 4.68 -8.14
CA LEU A 279 2.04 5.41 -9.06
C LEU A 279 2.82 6.35 -10.00
N PRO A 280 3.78 7.19 -9.56
CA PRO A 280 4.49 8.09 -10.48
C PRO A 280 5.20 7.34 -11.63
N GLN A 281 5.81 6.19 -11.32
CA GLN A 281 6.47 5.34 -12.31
C GLN A 281 5.46 4.62 -13.21
N LEU A 282 4.28 4.28 -12.68
CA LEU A 282 3.18 3.70 -13.45
C LEU A 282 2.57 4.72 -14.42
N THR A 283 2.22 5.92 -13.94
CA THR A 283 1.74 7.03 -14.77
C THR A 283 2.72 7.32 -15.90
N TYR A 284 4.03 7.41 -15.60
CA TYR A 284 5.07 7.56 -16.63
C TYR A 284 5.05 6.43 -17.68
N CYS A 285 4.84 5.18 -17.28
CA CYS A 285 4.68 4.08 -18.24
C CYS A 285 3.41 4.24 -19.11
N ILE A 286 2.29 4.69 -18.52
CA ILE A 286 1.02 4.90 -19.21
C ILE A 286 1.11 6.05 -20.21
N THR A 287 1.65 7.21 -19.81
CA THR A 287 1.83 8.38 -20.68
C THR A 287 2.77 8.06 -21.84
N GLN A 288 3.89 7.38 -21.58
CA GLN A 288 4.80 6.91 -22.65
C GLN A 288 4.13 5.94 -23.64
N PHE A 289 3.11 5.16 -23.25
CA PHE A 289 2.32 4.36 -24.19
C PHE A 289 1.39 5.22 -25.06
N ILE A 290 0.78 6.25 -24.48
CA ILE A 290 -0.11 7.20 -25.17
C ILE A 290 0.66 8.03 -26.20
N GLU A 291 1.82 8.61 -25.84
CA GLU A 291 2.71 9.31 -26.77
C GLU A 291 3.11 8.46 -27.99
N LYS A 292 3.20 7.14 -27.81
CA LYS A 292 3.53 6.21 -28.90
C LYS A 292 2.34 5.99 -29.82
N GLU A 293 1.15 5.75 -29.29
CA GLU A 293 -0.08 5.50 -30.05
C GLU A 293 -1.33 6.11 -29.35
N PRO A 294 -1.73 7.37 -29.66
CA PRO A 294 -2.79 8.09 -28.93
C PRO A 294 -4.15 7.37 -28.89
N LYS A 295 -4.43 6.52 -29.88
CA LYS A 295 -5.64 5.67 -29.95
C LYS A 295 -5.80 4.75 -28.72
N LEU A 296 -4.74 4.48 -27.97
CA LEU A 296 -4.78 3.69 -26.74
C LEU A 296 -5.41 4.43 -25.55
N THR A 297 -5.46 5.76 -25.56
CA THR A 297 -6.01 6.60 -24.50
C THR A 297 -7.41 6.20 -24.07
N GLY A 298 -8.34 6.00 -25.02
CA GLY A 298 -9.70 5.59 -24.68
C GLY A 298 -9.77 4.24 -23.96
N THR A 299 -8.79 3.36 -24.19
CA THR A 299 -8.66 2.06 -23.50
C THR A 299 -8.03 2.22 -22.12
N VAL A 300 -7.05 3.11 -21.95
CA VAL A 300 -6.48 3.49 -20.64
C VAL A 300 -7.56 4.10 -19.74
N ILE A 301 -8.29 5.13 -20.22
CA ILE A 301 -9.33 5.81 -19.44
C ILE A 301 -10.43 4.83 -19.02
N ARG A 302 -10.89 3.93 -19.92
CA ARG A 302 -11.84 2.87 -19.55
C ARG A 302 -11.26 1.89 -18.51
N GLY A 303 -9.95 1.64 -18.54
CA GLY A 303 -9.23 0.85 -17.54
C GLY A 303 -9.22 1.50 -16.17
N LEU A 304 -8.85 2.78 -16.09
CA LEU A 304 -8.84 3.56 -14.84
C LEU A 304 -10.25 3.67 -14.24
N LEU A 305 -11.25 4.00 -15.07
CA LEU A 305 -12.66 4.08 -14.65
C LEU A 305 -13.22 2.73 -14.16
N LYS A 306 -12.69 1.59 -14.63
CA LYS A 306 -13.06 0.24 -14.16
C LYS A 306 -12.50 -0.07 -12.77
N TYR A 307 -11.30 0.41 -12.45
CA TYR A 307 -10.64 0.18 -11.16
C TYR A 307 -10.77 1.38 -10.20
N TRP A 308 -11.68 2.31 -10.49
CA TRP A 308 -11.85 3.55 -9.72
C TRP A 308 -12.14 3.26 -8.24
N PRO A 309 -11.35 3.84 -7.31
CA PRO A 309 -11.55 3.65 -5.87
C PRO A 309 -12.80 4.40 -5.40
N VAL A 310 -13.68 3.71 -4.66
CA VAL A 310 -14.88 4.32 -4.04
C VAL A 310 -14.90 4.15 -2.50
N THR A 311 -13.77 3.74 -1.92
CA THR A 311 -13.61 3.48 -0.48
C THR A 311 -12.33 4.07 0.10
N ASN A 312 -11.48 4.69 -0.73
CA ASN A 312 -10.23 5.32 -0.33
C ASN A 312 -10.05 6.61 -1.14
N SER A 313 -10.25 7.74 -0.45
CA SER A 313 -10.15 9.10 -1.00
C SER A 313 -8.73 9.51 -1.40
N GLN A 314 -7.69 9.05 -0.68
CA GLN A 314 -6.30 9.30 -1.07
C GLN A 314 -5.99 8.65 -2.42
N LYS A 315 -6.47 7.40 -2.60
CA LYS A 315 -6.37 6.69 -3.88
C LYS A 315 -7.22 7.34 -4.97
N GLU A 316 -8.35 7.95 -4.63
CA GLU A 316 -9.17 8.71 -5.59
C GLU A 316 -8.46 9.99 -6.06
N MET A 317 -7.82 10.74 -5.16
CA MET A 317 -6.99 11.89 -5.51
C MET A 317 -5.81 11.50 -6.41
N MET A 318 -5.17 10.38 -6.12
CA MET A 318 -4.13 9.78 -6.95
C MET A 318 -4.62 9.49 -8.38
N PHE A 319 -5.80 8.87 -8.52
CA PHE A 319 -6.41 8.58 -9.82
C PHE A 319 -6.82 9.87 -10.56
N LEU A 320 -7.29 10.90 -9.85
CA LEU A 320 -7.58 12.21 -10.45
C LEU A 320 -6.31 12.90 -10.97
N GLY A 321 -5.17 12.72 -10.30
CA GLY A 321 -3.86 13.20 -10.78
C GLY A 321 -3.40 12.49 -12.05
N GLU A 322 -3.34 11.15 -12.04
CA GLU A 322 -2.99 10.37 -13.24
C GLU A 322 -3.94 10.67 -14.42
N LEU A 323 -5.23 10.81 -14.15
CA LEU A 323 -6.24 11.13 -15.15
C LEU A 323 -6.00 12.51 -15.79
N GLU A 324 -5.51 13.49 -15.06
CA GLU A 324 -5.12 14.79 -15.63
C GLU A 324 -3.96 14.63 -16.63
N GLU A 325 -2.88 13.96 -16.23
CA GLU A 325 -1.71 13.71 -17.09
C GLU A 325 -2.08 12.90 -18.35
N VAL A 326 -2.97 11.91 -18.22
CA VAL A 326 -3.50 11.14 -19.36
C VAL A 326 -4.34 12.01 -20.30
N LEU A 327 -5.14 12.93 -19.76
CA LEU A 327 -6.00 13.80 -20.56
C LEU A 327 -5.25 14.96 -21.23
N GLU A 328 -4.14 15.42 -20.65
CA GLU A 328 -3.24 16.40 -21.28
C GLU A 328 -2.66 15.87 -22.61
N LEU A 329 -2.44 14.56 -22.72
CA LEU A 329 -1.98 13.89 -23.95
C LEU A 329 -3.12 13.44 -24.89
N THR A 330 -4.37 13.81 -24.62
CA THR A 330 -5.54 13.25 -25.34
C THR A 330 -6.01 14.09 -26.52
N GLU A 331 -5.96 13.53 -27.73
CA GLU A 331 -6.56 14.14 -28.92
C GLU A 331 -8.10 14.16 -28.88
N MET A 332 -8.70 15.21 -29.46
CA MET A 332 -10.15 15.44 -29.57
C MET A 332 -10.97 14.21 -30.00
N ALA A 333 -10.50 13.51 -31.03
CA ALA A 333 -11.21 12.38 -31.63
C ALA A 333 -11.25 11.13 -30.72
N ASP A 334 -10.30 11.00 -29.80
CA ASP A 334 -10.27 9.93 -28.80
C ASP A 334 -10.97 10.35 -27.51
N PHE A 335 -10.88 11.62 -27.10
CA PHE A 335 -11.65 12.20 -25.99
C PHE A 335 -13.16 11.97 -26.13
N GLN A 336 -13.71 12.21 -27.34
CA GLN A 336 -15.13 12.00 -27.63
C GLN A 336 -15.62 10.57 -27.38
N LYS A 337 -14.74 9.56 -27.44
CA LYS A 337 -15.07 8.15 -27.19
C LYS A 337 -15.15 7.80 -25.70
N CYS A 338 -14.66 8.65 -24.82
CA CYS A 338 -14.65 8.44 -23.37
C CYS A 338 -15.32 9.57 -22.55
N VAL A 339 -15.68 10.70 -23.17
CA VAL A 339 -16.24 11.88 -22.49
C VAL A 339 -17.44 11.54 -21.57
N VAL A 340 -18.41 10.75 -22.04
CA VAL A 340 -19.61 10.43 -21.25
C VAL A 340 -19.31 9.64 -19.96
N PRO A 341 -18.64 8.47 -19.99
CA PRO A 341 -18.30 7.74 -18.76
C PRO A 341 -17.29 8.50 -17.88
N LEU A 342 -16.38 9.28 -18.48
CA LEU A 342 -15.42 10.13 -17.76
C LEU A 342 -16.12 11.20 -16.92
N PHE A 343 -16.93 12.06 -17.54
CA PHE A 343 -17.57 13.16 -16.82
C PHE A 343 -18.67 12.69 -15.87
N ARG A 344 -19.28 11.53 -16.09
CA ARG A 344 -20.14 10.88 -15.07
C ARG A 344 -19.36 10.50 -13.82
N ARG A 345 -18.09 10.08 -13.94
CA ARG A 345 -17.24 9.81 -12.77
C ARG A 345 -16.80 11.10 -12.10
N ILE A 346 -16.34 12.09 -12.87
CA ILE A 346 -15.97 13.42 -12.33
C ILE A 346 -17.16 14.03 -11.56
N ALA A 347 -18.39 13.97 -12.10
CA ALA A 347 -19.60 14.41 -11.41
C ALA A 347 -19.81 13.74 -10.03
N GLN A 348 -19.46 12.45 -9.90
CA GLN A 348 -19.51 11.74 -8.62
C GLN A 348 -18.40 12.19 -7.67
N CYS A 349 -17.17 12.45 -8.17
CA CYS A 349 -16.08 13.01 -7.38
C CYS A 349 -16.43 14.41 -6.82
N LEU A 350 -17.08 15.25 -7.64
CA LEU A 350 -17.54 16.58 -7.23
C LEU A 350 -18.50 16.52 -6.05
N ASN A 351 -19.43 15.56 -6.03
CA ASN A 351 -20.38 15.36 -4.93
C ASN A 351 -19.90 14.32 -3.89
N SER A 352 -18.60 13.99 -3.86
CA SER A 352 -18.07 12.91 -3.04
C SER A 352 -18.09 13.26 -1.55
N SER A 353 -19.14 12.80 -0.86
CA SER A 353 -19.29 12.82 0.59
C SER A 353 -18.55 11.62 1.22
N HIS A 354 -17.24 11.54 1.00
CA HIS A 354 -16.46 10.34 1.32
C HIS A 354 -16.40 10.05 2.83
N PHE A 355 -17.28 9.14 3.25
CA PHE A 355 -17.46 8.70 4.63
C PHE A 355 -16.29 7.83 5.11
N GLN A 356 -15.31 8.44 5.77
CA GLN A 356 -14.63 7.74 6.87
C GLN A 356 -15.54 7.79 8.09
N VAL A 357 -15.82 6.64 8.70
CA VAL A 357 -16.64 6.53 9.93
C VAL A 357 -16.11 7.54 10.96
N PRO A 358 -16.89 8.58 11.33
CA PRO A 358 -16.38 9.59 12.23
C PRO A 358 -16.02 8.97 13.57
N LYS A 359 -14.93 9.41 14.20
CA LYS A 359 -14.52 8.91 15.53
C LYS A 359 -15.65 9.02 16.56
N LYS A 360 -16.55 10.00 16.39
CA LYS A 360 -17.79 10.19 17.17
C LYS A 360 -18.84 9.08 16.96
N ALA A 361 -18.94 8.47 15.76
CA ALA A 361 -19.82 7.34 15.49
C ALA A 361 -19.31 6.04 16.12
N CYS A 362 -17.98 5.82 16.11
CA CYS A 362 -17.37 4.72 16.87
C CYS A 362 -17.65 4.90 18.37
N ALA A 363 -17.36 6.08 18.93
CA ALA A 363 -17.65 6.38 20.34
C ALA A 363 -19.14 6.24 20.71
N LEU A 364 -20.06 6.51 19.78
CA LEU A 364 -21.50 6.28 19.95
C LEU A 364 -21.84 4.79 20.09
N PHE A 365 -21.22 3.94 19.26
CA PHE A 365 -21.34 2.49 19.33
C PHE A 365 -20.72 1.95 20.63
N ASP A 366 -19.51 2.42 20.97
CA ASP A 366 -18.78 2.05 22.19
C ASP A 366 -19.50 2.48 23.48
N MET A 367 -20.36 3.52 23.43
CA MET A 367 -21.23 3.94 24.53
C MET A 367 -22.55 3.14 24.61
N ALA A 368 -23.01 2.62 23.48
CA ALA A 368 -24.28 1.90 23.34
C ALA A 368 -24.21 0.43 23.76
N VAL A 369 -23.03 -0.19 23.65
CA VAL A 369 -22.79 -1.56 24.10
C VAL A 369 -22.34 -1.54 25.56
N VAL A 370 -22.95 -2.38 26.40
CA VAL A 370 -22.37 -2.84 27.66
C VAL A 370 -22.24 -4.33 27.62
N ILE A 371 -21.11 -4.83 28.10
CA ILE A 371 -20.81 -6.27 28.09
C ILE A 371 -20.87 -6.79 29.52
N THR A 372 -21.66 -7.83 29.74
CA THR A 372 -21.62 -8.62 30.98
C THR A 372 -20.68 -9.78 30.74
N VAL A 373 -19.56 -9.81 31.47
CA VAL A 373 -18.52 -10.83 31.31
C VAL A 373 -19.03 -12.17 31.85
N GLY A 374 -18.85 -13.23 31.06
CA GLY A 374 -18.98 -14.61 31.48
C GLY A 374 -17.60 -15.26 31.51
N ASN A 375 -17.23 -15.94 30.43
CA ASN A 375 -15.92 -16.56 30.23
C ASN A 375 -14.81 -15.56 29.87
N GLY A 376 -15.15 -14.34 29.45
CA GLY A 376 -14.21 -13.25 29.18
C GLY A 376 -13.37 -13.39 27.91
N GLU A 377 -13.69 -14.33 27.02
CA GLU A 377 -12.93 -14.58 25.78
C GLU A 377 -13.24 -13.58 24.66
N SER A 378 -14.46 -13.05 24.62
CA SER A 378 -14.94 -12.11 23.59
C SER A 378 -14.79 -10.64 23.99
N THR A 379 -14.68 -10.36 25.29
CA THR A 379 -14.56 -9.02 25.86
C THR A 379 -13.09 -8.56 25.93
N LYS A 380 -12.76 -7.36 25.47
CA LYS A 380 -11.42 -6.77 25.62
C LYS A 380 -11.25 -6.05 26.95
N PHE A 381 -10.14 -6.32 27.63
CA PHE A 381 -9.88 -5.78 28.97
C PHE A 381 -9.81 -4.25 29.02
N TRP A 382 -9.10 -3.61 28.08
CA TRP A 382 -8.82 -2.17 28.14
C TRP A 382 -9.89 -1.29 27.47
N THR A 383 -10.49 -1.75 26.38
CA THR A 383 -11.30 -0.92 25.48
C THR A 383 -12.80 -1.05 25.63
N ASP A 384 -13.30 -2.17 26.17
CA ASP A 384 -14.72 -2.47 26.16
C ASP A 384 -15.40 -2.09 27.49
N ARG A 385 -16.72 -1.84 27.47
CA ARG A 385 -17.50 -1.40 28.64
C ARG A 385 -17.99 -2.57 29.49
N TRP A 386 -17.06 -3.22 30.17
CA TRP A 386 -17.33 -4.40 30.99
C TRP A 386 -17.25 -4.13 32.50
N LEU A 387 -16.38 -3.20 32.93
CA LEU A 387 -16.17 -2.89 34.35
C LEU A 387 -17.17 -1.82 34.80
N GLN A 388 -18.26 -2.24 35.45
CA GLN A 388 -19.37 -1.35 35.89
C GLN A 388 -19.96 -0.49 34.75
N GLY A 389 -19.92 -0.98 33.50
CA GLY A 389 -20.37 -0.25 32.31
C GLY A 389 -19.45 0.90 31.86
N LYS A 390 -18.23 0.99 32.40
CA LYS A 390 -17.15 1.88 31.95
C LYS A 390 -16.07 1.07 31.25
N THR A 391 -15.27 1.72 30.41
CA THR A 391 -14.03 1.11 29.92
C THR A 391 -12.94 1.29 30.97
N VAL A 392 -11.94 0.42 30.99
CA VAL A 392 -10.75 0.62 31.83
C VAL A 392 -9.99 1.86 31.35
N ALA A 393 -9.93 2.12 30.04
CA ALA A 393 -9.34 3.33 29.46
C ALA A 393 -9.98 4.65 29.96
N ASP A 394 -11.30 4.69 30.22
CA ASP A 394 -12.00 5.85 30.79
C ASP A 394 -11.63 6.09 32.26
N LEU A 395 -11.27 5.03 32.99
CA LEU A 395 -10.96 5.07 34.43
C LEU A 395 -9.50 5.42 34.73
N VAL A 396 -8.56 4.96 33.88
CA VAL A 396 -7.11 5.03 34.14
C VAL A 396 -6.29 5.49 32.92
N PRO A 397 -6.46 6.76 32.49
CA PRO A 397 -5.82 7.27 31.28
C PRO A 397 -4.29 7.40 31.39
N ASN A 398 -3.73 7.57 32.60
CA ASN A 398 -2.28 7.66 32.77
C ASN A 398 -1.64 6.27 32.78
N LEU A 399 -2.30 5.28 33.40
CA LEU A 399 -1.89 3.87 33.31
C LEU A 399 -1.92 3.37 31.86
N LEU A 400 -2.94 3.75 31.07
CA LEU A 400 -3.05 3.39 29.65
C LEU A 400 -1.82 3.84 28.84
N ASN A 401 -1.27 5.02 29.12
CA ASN A 401 -0.06 5.54 28.47
C ASN A 401 1.21 4.74 28.84
N ALA A 402 1.19 4.00 29.96
CA ALA A 402 2.28 3.11 30.36
C ALA A 402 2.15 1.68 29.78
N VAL A 403 1.07 1.36 29.06
CA VAL A 403 0.83 0.05 28.43
C VAL A 403 1.00 0.15 26.90
N PRO A 404 1.85 -0.69 26.27
CA PRO A 404 1.98 -0.71 24.80
C PRO A 404 0.63 -0.93 24.09
N LYS A 405 0.34 -0.08 23.09
CA LYS A 405 -0.96 -0.05 22.36
C LYS A 405 -1.37 -1.39 21.73
N ILE A 406 -0.43 -2.31 21.49
CA ILE A 406 -0.71 -3.66 20.98
C ILE A 406 -1.49 -4.51 22.00
N PHE A 407 -1.15 -4.40 23.29
CA PHE A 407 -1.82 -5.10 24.38
C PHE A 407 -3.20 -4.51 24.67
N VAL A 408 -3.31 -3.17 24.66
CA VAL A 408 -4.57 -2.43 24.78
C VAL A 408 -5.64 -2.89 23.77
N LYS A 409 -5.24 -3.19 22.54
CA LYS A 409 -6.17 -3.54 21.45
C LYS A 409 -6.52 -5.03 21.34
N ARG A 410 -5.72 -5.92 21.92
CA ARG A 410 -5.77 -7.38 21.65
C ARG A 410 -6.13 -8.25 22.85
N HIS A 411 -5.78 -7.87 24.09
CA HIS A 411 -6.01 -8.75 25.23
C HIS A 411 -7.48 -8.77 25.68
N THR A 412 -7.97 -9.98 25.88
CA THR A 412 -9.30 -10.28 26.39
C THR A 412 -9.32 -10.21 27.91
N VAL A 413 -10.50 -10.14 28.53
CA VAL A 413 -10.64 -10.16 29.99
C VAL A 413 -10.10 -11.48 30.55
N ASN A 414 -10.41 -12.61 29.92
CA ASN A 414 -9.89 -13.93 30.29
C ASN A 414 -8.35 -13.94 30.37
N GLN A 415 -7.68 -13.55 29.28
CA GLN A 415 -6.21 -13.52 29.21
C GLN A 415 -5.59 -12.56 30.22
N ALA A 416 -6.23 -11.41 30.45
CA ALA A 416 -5.74 -10.38 31.35
C ALA A 416 -5.85 -10.81 32.82
N LEU A 417 -6.93 -11.50 33.20
CA LEU A 417 -7.18 -11.96 34.57
C LEU A 417 -6.43 -13.23 34.91
N ASP A 418 -6.20 -14.13 33.94
CA ASP A 418 -5.37 -15.32 34.15
C ASP A 418 -4.00 -14.95 34.75
N ASN A 419 -3.70 -15.55 35.89
CA ASN A 419 -2.50 -15.29 36.70
C ASN A 419 -2.16 -13.80 36.93
N ARG A 420 -3.17 -12.90 36.89
CA ARG A 420 -2.99 -11.43 36.93
C ARG A 420 -2.00 -10.91 35.88
N SER A 421 -1.97 -11.54 34.70
CA SER A 421 -1.01 -11.24 33.62
C SER A 421 -1.01 -9.76 33.20
N TRP A 422 -2.14 -9.06 33.33
CA TRP A 422 -2.31 -7.66 32.96
C TRP A 422 -1.29 -6.71 33.60
N VAL A 423 -0.80 -7.05 34.79
CA VAL A 423 0.24 -6.29 35.50
C VAL A 423 1.57 -6.30 34.74
N THR A 424 1.89 -7.40 34.06
CA THR A 424 3.14 -7.56 33.28
C THR A 424 3.18 -6.70 32.00
N TYR A 425 2.03 -6.15 31.59
CA TYR A 425 1.90 -5.34 30.37
C TYR A 425 2.24 -3.86 30.61
N ILE A 426 2.41 -3.44 31.86
CA ILE A 426 2.83 -2.08 32.23
C ILE A 426 4.34 -1.97 32.02
N LYS A 427 4.76 -1.19 31.02
CA LYS A 427 6.18 -1.02 30.63
C LYS A 427 6.67 0.44 30.65
N GLY A 428 5.77 1.40 30.81
CA GLY A 428 6.09 2.83 30.93
C GLY A 428 6.50 3.25 32.34
N ALA A 429 6.74 4.56 32.52
CA ALA A 429 7.20 5.12 33.79
C ALA A 429 6.12 5.03 34.89
N LEU A 430 6.46 4.35 35.99
CA LEU A 430 5.61 4.17 37.18
C LEU A 430 5.58 5.45 38.04
N THR A 431 4.90 6.48 37.57
CA THR A 431 4.65 7.70 38.36
C THR A 431 3.66 7.43 39.50
N VAL A 432 3.64 8.30 40.52
CA VAL A 432 2.67 8.22 41.63
C VAL A 432 1.22 8.14 41.14
N GLN A 433 0.90 8.86 40.06
CA GLN A 433 -0.43 8.83 39.43
C GLN A 433 -0.72 7.46 38.78
N VAL A 434 0.26 6.86 38.09
CA VAL A 434 0.15 5.52 37.50
C VAL A 434 -0.02 4.44 38.58
N LEU A 435 0.71 4.55 39.70
CA LEU A 435 0.57 3.63 40.83
C LEU A 435 -0.79 3.73 41.53
N ARG A 436 -1.34 4.94 41.66
CA ARG A 436 -2.70 5.16 42.19
C ARG A 436 -3.77 4.58 41.27
N GLU A 437 -3.61 4.76 39.96
CA GLU A 437 -4.52 4.20 38.95
C GLU A 437 -4.43 2.66 38.88
N TYR A 438 -3.22 2.10 39.06
CA TYR A 438 -3.02 0.66 39.20
C TYR A 438 -3.80 0.07 40.38
N LEU A 439 -3.69 0.68 41.58
CA LEU A 439 -4.42 0.23 42.77
C LEU A 439 -5.94 0.32 42.59
N LEU A 440 -6.44 1.35 41.90
CA LEU A 440 -7.87 1.47 41.58
C LEU A 440 -8.37 0.30 40.71
N ILE A 441 -7.59 -0.13 39.71
CA ILE A 441 -7.97 -1.30 38.89
C ILE A 441 -7.78 -2.60 39.66
N TRP A 442 -6.76 -2.70 40.51
CA TRP A 442 -6.60 -3.84 41.42
C TRP A 442 -7.86 -4.08 42.24
N ASP A 443 -8.30 -3.08 43.01
CA ASP A 443 -9.48 -3.19 43.89
C ASP A 443 -10.78 -3.48 43.13
N LEU A 444 -10.92 -2.96 41.90
CA LEU A 444 -12.10 -3.20 41.05
C LEU A 444 -12.10 -4.59 40.39
N VAL A 445 -10.94 -5.24 40.30
CA VAL A 445 -10.76 -6.55 39.64
C VAL A 445 -10.66 -7.70 40.66
N ASP A 446 -10.25 -7.43 41.91
CA ASP A 446 -9.96 -8.45 42.95
C ASP A 446 -11.19 -9.22 43.50
N GLY A 447 -12.33 -9.13 42.81
CA GLY A 447 -13.54 -9.91 43.06
C GLY A 447 -14.24 -10.42 41.79
N VAL A 448 -13.62 -10.31 40.62
CA VAL A 448 -14.21 -10.76 39.34
C VAL A 448 -13.88 -12.22 39.09
N THR A 449 -14.82 -13.11 39.36
CA THR A 449 -14.75 -14.53 38.97
C THR A 449 -15.35 -14.75 37.59
N LEU A 450 -14.57 -15.30 36.65
CA LEU A 450 -15.07 -15.71 35.34
C LEU A 450 -15.88 -17.01 35.46
N LEU A 451 -16.83 -17.19 34.54
CA LEU A 451 -17.68 -18.38 34.46
C LEU A 451 -17.43 -19.08 33.13
N ASP A 452 -16.60 -20.13 33.15
CA ASP A 452 -16.09 -20.78 31.93
C ASP A 452 -17.20 -21.32 31.00
N ASP A 453 -18.32 -21.79 31.58
CA ASP A 453 -19.47 -22.33 30.84
C ASP A 453 -20.46 -21.25 30.31
N VAL A 454 -20.22 -19.96 30.56
CA VAL A 454 -21.14 -18.86 30.19
C VAL A 454 -20.47 -17.89 29.24
N GLN A 455 -21.00 -17.73 28.02
CA GLN A 455 -20.47 -16.74 27.06
C GLN A 455 -20.77 -15.29 27.49
N ASP A 456 -19.88 -14.36 27.13
CA ASP A 456 -20.09 -12.93 27.39
C ASP A 456 -21.37 -12.41 26.72
N GLN A 457 -22.16 -11.61 27.45
CA GLN A 457 -23.41 -11.05 26.94
C GLN A 457 -23.24 -9.57 26.54
N HIS A 458 -23.34 -9.32 25.23
CA HIS A 458 -23.27 -7.98 24.65
C HIS A 458 -24.67 -7.34 24.60
N GLN A 459 -24.97 -6.44 25.53
CA GLN A 459 -26.27 -5.77 25.64
C GLN A 459 -26.26 -4.39 24.95
N TRP A 460 -27.24 -4.17 24.08
CA TRP A 460 -27.45 -2.93 23.35
C TRP A 460 -28.42 -2.00 24.08
N LYS A 461 -27.88 -1.01 24.81
CA LYS A 461 -28.63 -0.08 25.69
C LYS A 461 -29.71 0.74 24.99
N LEU A 462 -29.65 0.86 23.66
CA LEU A 462 -30.54 1.71 22.87
C LEU A 462 -31.82 1.01 22.42
N SER A 463 -31.99 -0.28 22.73
CA SER A 463 -33.24 -1.03 22.55
C SER A 463 -33.79 -1.48 23.90
N SER A 464 -35.12 -1.38 24.07
CA SER A 464 -35.85 -1.95 25.22
C SER A 464 -35.76 -3.47 25.33
N SER A 465 -35.32 -4.16 24.27
CA SER A 465 -35.10 -5.62 24.26
C SER A 465 -33.66 -6.03 24.58
N GLY A 466 -32.74 -5.07 24.76
CA GLY A 466 -31.30 -5.34 24.92
C GLY A 466 -30.59 -5.89 23.67
N THR A 467 -31.33 -6.25 22.61
CA THR A 467 -30.78 -6.76 21.34
C THR A 467 -30.49 -5.63 20.35
N TYR A 468 -29.41 -5.76 19.59
CA TYR A 468 -29.12 -4.83 18.50
C TYR A 468 -30.20 -4.91 17.42
N ASN A 469 -30.72 -3.76 17.01
CA ASN A 469 -31.48 -3.64 15.77
C ASN A 469 -31.16 -2.30 15.09
N SER A 470 -31.08 -2.29 13.77
CA SER A 470 -30.66 -1.12 12.99
C SER A 470 -31.53 0.12 13.27
N ARG A 471 -32.84 -0.06 13.45
CA ARG A 471 -33.80 1.01 13.78
C ARG A 471 -33.41 1.75 15.07
N SER A 472 -33.01 1.04 16.13
CA SER A 472 -32.58 1.63 17.39
C SER A 472 -31.24 2.37 17.28
N ALA A 473 -30.30 1.86 16.47
CA ALA A 473 -29.05 2.55 16.18
C ALA A 473 -29.30 3.88 15.44
N TYR A 474 -30.11 3.87 14.38
CA TYR A 474 -30.50 5.09 13.66
C TYR A 474 -31.27 6.08 14.56
N LEU A 475 -32.21 5.60 15.38
CA LEU A 475 -32.94 6.46 16.33
C LEU A 475 -32.03 7.10 17.38
N ALA A 476 -31.00 6.38 17.86
CA ALA A 476 -30.03 6.92 18.80
C ALA A 476 -29.06 7.92 18.16
N MET A 477 -28.59 7.63 16.93
CA MET A 477 -27.84 8.59 16.11
C MET A 477 -28.65 9.85 15.76
N ASN A 478 -29.98 9.82 15.89
CA ASN A 478 -30.87 10.98 15.77
C ASN A 478 -31.29 11.59 17.14
N ARG A 479 -30.74 11.08 18.26
CA ARG A 479 -31.09 11.44 19.65
C ARG A 479 -29.94 12.02 20.47
N CYS A 480 -28.71 12.12 19.95
CA CYS A 480 -27.63 12.79 20.70
C CYS A 480 -27.96 14.26 20.98
N TRP A 481 -27.20 14.82 21.93
CA TRP A 481 -27.41 16.15 22.47
C TRP A 481 -26.95 17.23 21.48
N THR A 482 -27.91 17.77 20.75
CA THR A 482 -27.81 18.96 19.90
C THR A 482 -28.02 20.22 20.75
N SER A 483 -27.45 21.38 20.35
CA SER A 483 -27.45 22.61 21.18
C SER A 483 -28.87 23.06 21.59
N ASP A 484 -29.86 22.91 20.71
CA ASP A 484 -31.29 23.20 20.98
C ASP A 484 -31.89 22.39 22.15
N ARG A 485 -31.39 21.16 22.39
CA ARG A 485 -31.85 20.26 23.46
C ARG A 485 -31.15 20.51 24.78
N LEU A 486 -29.93 21.06 24.74
CA LEU A 486 -29.25 21.59 25.93
C LEU A 486 -29.93 22.89 26.39
N ALA A 487 -30.27 23.77 25.45
CA ALA A 487 -31.05 24.98 25.68
C ALA A 487 -32.41 24.69 26.35
N LYS A 488 -33.20 23.76 25.80
CA LYS A 488 -34.50 23.31 26.36
C LYS A 488 -34.42 22.66 27.75
N ARG A 489 -33.21 22.39 28.28
CA ARG A 489 -32.99 21.78 29.60
C ARG A 489 -32.14 22.62 30.54
N GLY A 490 -31.85 23.89 30.19
CA GLY A 490 -31.11 24.81 31.04
C GLY A 490 -29.65 24.41 31.31
N LEU A 491 -29.08 23.52 30.50
CA LEU A 491 -27.68 23.11 30.61
C LEU A 491 -26.79 24.12 29.87
N PRO A 492 -25.55 24.37 30.35
CA PRO A 492 -24.62 25.27 29.67
C PRO A 492 -24.30 24.74 28.27
N HIS A 493 -24.57 25.57 27.26
CA HIS A 493 -24.38 25.28 25.84
C HIS A 493 -23.80 26.51 25.16
N GLN A 494 -22.97 26.30 24.14
CA GLN A 494 -22.56 27.38 23.24
C GLN A 494 -23.64 27.49 22.15
N SER A 495 -24.20 28.69 21.99
CA SER A 495 -25.33 28.95 21.09
C SER A 495 -24.93 29.12 19.62
N ALA A 496 -23.63 29.05 19.30
CA ALA A 496 -23.10 29.13 17.94
C ALA A 496 -21.83 28.28 17.79
N PHE A 497 -21.68 27.64 16.63
CA PHE A 497 -20.43 26.97 16.23
C PHE A 497 -19.52 27.99 15.51
N ILE A 498 -18.23 28.02 15.85
CA ILE A 498 -17.27 29.09 15.48
C ILE A 498 -17.07 29.31 13.94
N PHE A 499 -17.67 28.47 13.08
CA PHE A 499 -17.49 28.53 11.62
C PHE A 499 -18.78 28.45 10.77
N CYS A 500 -19.98 28.44 11.35
CA CYS A 500 -21.23 28.53 10.56
C CYS A 500 -22.38 29.09 11.40
N ASP A 501 -23.06 30.11 10.89
CA ASP A 501 -24.03 30.95 11.65
C ASP A 501 -25.46 30.89 11.05
N GLN A 502 -25.79 29.82 10.30
CA GLN A 502 -27.06 29.74 9.55
C GLN A 502 -27.86 28.41 9.64
N ASP A 503 -27.42 27.39 10.39
CA ASP A 503 -28.20 26.16 10.58
C ASP A 503 -28.03 25.54 11.99
N GLU A 504 -29.05 24.81 12.47
CA GLU A 504 -29.02 24.08 13.74
C GLU A 504 -28.04 22.89 13.70
N GLU A 505 -27.36 22.61 14.81
CA GLU A 505 -26.40 21.49 14.94
C GLU A 505 -27.05 20.10 14.81
N MET A 506 -27.35 19.65 13.59
CA MET A 506 -27.72 18.26 13.34
C MET A 506 -26.50 17.34 13.36
N ILE A 507 -26.68 16.14 13.92
CA ILE A 507 -25.62 15.11 14.02
C ILE A 507 -25.07 14.74 12.64
N ASN A 508 -25.90 14.80 11.57
CA ASN A 508 -25.43 14.64 10.20
C ASN A 508 -24.33 15.65 9.82
N HIS A 509 -24.47 16.93 10.17
CA HIS A 509 -23.47 17.98 9.90
C HIS A 509 -22.13 17.69 10.60
N ILE A 510 -22.20 17.11 11.81
CA ILE A 510 -21.03 16.66 12.56
C ILE A 510 -20.40 15.39 11.97
N LEU A 511 -21.20 14.50 11.36
CA LEU A 511 -20.73 13.24 10.76
C LEU A 511 -20.21 13.43 9.32
N THR A 512 -20.62 14.47 8.58
CA THR A 512 -20.20 14.73 7.20
C THR A 512 -18.93 15.57 7.05
N SER A 513 -18.40 16.14 8.15
CA SER A 513 -17.23 17.03 8.15
C SER A 513 -15.87 16.31 7.99
N SER A 514 -15.79 15.31 7.11
CA SER A 514 -14.53 14.64 6.77
C SER A 514 -13.68 15.51 5.84
N VAL A 515 -12.47 15.86 6.29
CA VAL A 515 -11.48 16.65 5.52
C VAL A 515 -11.23 16.07 4.12
N LEU A 516 -11.28 14.75 3.98
CA LEU A 516 -11.00 14.02 2.74
C LEU A 516 -12.08 14.15 1.65
N SER A 517 -13.32 14.52 2.01
CA SER A 517 -14.39 14.82 1.04
C SER A 517 -14.09 16.12 0.29
N ARG A 518 -13.57 17.13 1.00
CA ARG A 518 -13.13 18.40 0.43
C ARG A 518 -12.03 18.19 -0.61
N GLU A 519 -10.96 17.48 -0.25
CA GLU A 519 -9.75 17.38 -1.09
C GLU A 519 -10.03 16.71 -2.45
N VAL A 520 -10.89 15.70 -2.49
CA VAL A 520 -11.35 15.06 -3.75
C VAL A 520 -12.15 16.03 -4.61
N ALA A 521 -13.16 16.70 -4.04
CA ALA A 521 -14.01 17.63 -4.78
C ALA A 521 -13.21 18.85 -5.30
N GLU A 522 -12.30 19.37 -4.47
CA GLU A 522 -11.35 20.42 -4.82
C GLU A 522 -10.45 19.97 -5.98
N ARG A 523 -9.78 18.82 -5.87
CA ARG A 523 -8.89 18.28 -6.92
C ARG A 523 -9.61 18.01 -8.24
N ALA A 524 -10.86 17.55 -8.20
CA ALA A 524 -11.69 17.32 -9.38
C ALA A 524 -12.13 18.63 -10.06
N LEU A 525 -12.42 19.70 -9.30
CA LEU A 525 -12.71 21.02 -9.86
C LEU A 525 -11.46 21.66 -10.50
N PHE A 526 -10.27 21.42 -9.94
CA PHE A 526 -9.01 21.96 -10.48
C PHE A 526 -8.71 21.50 -11.91
N LEU A 527 -9.32 20.42 -12.41
CA LEU A 527 -9.23 19.99 -13.82
C LEU A 527 -9.67 21.07 -14.83
N TRP A 528 -10.53 22.02 -14.43
CA TRP A 528 -10.97 23.12 -15.29
C TRP A 528 -9.94 24.25 -15.44
N ASN A 529 -8.89 24.28 -14.60
CA ASN A 529 -7.82 25.28 -14.69
C ASN A 529 -6.72 24.90 -15.69
N ASN A 530 -6.73 23.67 -16.20
CA ASN A 530 -5.78 23.19 -17.21
C ASN A 530 -6.28 23.63 -18.60
N GLU A 531 -5.46 24.42 -19.33
CA GLU A 531 -5.87 25.05 -20.59
C GLU A 531 -6.25 24.02 -21.67
N HIS A 532 -5.53 22.89 -21.76
CA HIS A 532 -5.83 21.85 -22.72
C HIS A 532 -7.16 21.16 -22.40
N LEU A 533 -7.37 20.81 -21.12
CA LEU A 533 -8.66 20.28 -20.65
C LEU A 533 -9.82 21.25 -20.93
N PHE A 534 -9.60 22.54 -20.70
CA PHE A 534 -10.61 23.57 -20.96
C PHE A 534 -11.02 23.63 -22.44
N ASP A 535 -10.06 23.55 -23.38
CA ASP A 535 -10.37 23.48 -24.82
C ASP A 535 -11.15 22.20 -25.20
N LEU A 536 -10.74 21.04 -24.66
CA LEU A 536 -11.46 19.77 -24.84
C LEU A 536 -12.91 19.87 -24.30
N ILE A 537 -13.10 20.50 -23.15
CA ILE A 537 -14.41 20.70 -22.50
C ILE A 537 -15.27 21.67 -23.31
N SER A 538 -14.73 22.82 -23.71
CA SER A 538 -15.43 23.87 -24.47
C SER A 538 -15.99 23.36 -25.80
N LYS A 539 -15.20 22.55 -26.52
CA LYS A 539 -15.61 21.92 -27.79
C LYS A 539 -16.66 20.81 -27.62
N ASN A 540 -16.75 20.18 -26.44
CA ASN A 540 -17.70 19.10 -26.15
C ASN A 540 -18.79 19.49 -25.12
N ARG A 541 -18.95 20.78 -24.84
CA ARG A 541 -19.84 21.33 -23.79
C ARG A 541 -21.30 20.86 -23.89
N GLN A 542 -21.80 20.64 -25.11
CA GLN A 542 -23.16 20.14 -25.38
C GLN A 542 -23.44 18.77 -24.73
N VAL A 543 -22.40 17.95 -24.52
CA VAL A 543 -22.49 16.65 -23.84
C VAL A 543 -22.04 16.74 -22.38
N ILE A 544 -21.02 17.56 -22.08
CA ILE A 544 -20.42 17.65 -20.75
C ILE A 544 -21.29 18.44 -19.77
N LEU A 545 -21.81 19.61 -20.18
CA LEU A 545 -22.53 20.51 -19.28
C LEU A 545 -23.80 19.86 -18.70
N PRO A 546 -24.65 19.15 -19.46
CA PRO A 546 -25.80 18.43 -18.89
C PRO A 546 -25.41 17.35 -17.86
N ILE A 547 -24.22 16.75 -17.96
CA ILE A 547 -23.74 15.71 -17.03
C ILE A 547 -23.19 16.33 -15.74
N ILE A 548 -22.48 17.46 -15.86
CA ILE A 548 -21.78 18.11 -14.74
C ILE A 548 -22.66 19.13 -14.00
N TYR A 549 -23.60 19.79 -14.68
CA TYR A 549 -24.44 20.82 -14.08
C TYR A 549 -25.18 20.35 -12.80
N PRO A 550 -25.83 19.16 -12.77
CA PRO A 550 -26.46 18.65 -11.54
C PRO A 550 -25.47 18.44 -10.38
N ALA A 551 -24.19 18.21 -10.65
CA ALA A 551 -23.16 18.09 -9.63
C ALA A 551 -22.71 19.46 -9.10
N LEU A 552 -22.48 20.43 -9.99
CA LEU A 552 -22.13 21.81 -9.63
C LEU A 552 -23.25 22.49 -8.82
N GLU A 553 -24.52 22.35 -9.26
CA GLU A 553 -25.67 22.95 -8.57
C GLU A 553 -25.82 22.38 -7.15
N ARG A 554 -25.73 21.06 -6.99
CA ARG A 554 -25.73 20.41 -5.66
C ARG A 554 -24.57 20.87 -4.79
N ASN A 555 -23.37 21.06 -5.36
CA ASN A 555 -22.26 21.64 -4.60
C ASN A 555 -22.54 23.08 -4.17
N THR A 556 -23.04 23.94 -5.06
CA THR A 556 -23.37 25.33 -4.68
C THR A 556 -24.47 25.46 -3.63
N ARG A 557 -25.38 24.47 -3.52
CA ARG A 557 -26.45 24.47 -2.51
C ARG A 557 -26.05 23.81 -1.18
N TRP A 558 -25.20 22.78 -1.20
CA TRP A 558 -25.02 21.87 -0.05
C TRP A 558 -23.56 21.61 0.36
N HIS A 559 -22.56 22.20 -0.30
CA HIS A 559 -21.16 21.96 0.05
C HIS A 559 -20.70 22.86 1.20
N TRP A 560 -20.34 22.25 2.33
CA TRP A 560 -19.96 22.94 3.58
C TRP A 560 -18.65 23.76 3.49
N ASN A 561 -17.76 23.45 2.54
CA ASN A 561 -16.45 24.10 2.44
C ASN A 561 -16.46 25.30 1.47
N GLN A 562 -16.13 26.49 1.99
CA GLN A 562 -16.10 27.74 1.21
C GLN A 562 -15.08 27.74 0.05
N SER A 563 -13.92 27.09 0.17
CA SER A 563 -12.96 27.01 -0.92
C SER A 563 -13.54 26.22 -2.11
N VAL A 564 -14.16 25.08 -1.84
CA VAL A 564 -14.84 24.28 -2.86
C VAL A 564 -16.04 25.03 -3.46
N LEU A 565 -16.82 25.76 -2.65
CA LEU A 565 -17.89 26.63 -3.15
C LEU A 565 -17.36 27.69 -4.13
N ASN A 566 -16.28 28.40 -3.76
CA ASN A 566 -15.67 29.43 -4.59
C ASN A 566 -15.17 28.85 -5.93
N VAL A 567 -14.49 27.71 -5.92
CA VAL A 567 -14.04 27.06 -7.17
C VAL A 567 -15.23 26.52 -7.99
N THR A 568 -16.26 25.97 -7.33
CA THR A 568 -17.50 25.54 -8.02
C THR A 568 -18.19 26.72 -8.72
N MET A 569 -18.25 27.89 -8.07
CA MET A 569 -18.79 29.12 -8.66
C MET A 569 -17.92 29.62 -9.83
N ASN A 570 -16.59 29.53 -9.73
CA ASN A 570 -15.70 29.85 -10.85
C ASN A 570 -15.95 28.93 -12.06
N VAL A 571 -16.05 27.62 -11.87
CA VAL A 571 -16.37 26.66 -12.95
C VAL A 571 -17.76 26.91 -13.53
N ARG A 572 -18.77 27.21 -12.69
CA ARG A 572 -20.10 27.60 -13.16
C ARG A 572 -20.07 28.89 -14.00
N LYS A 573 -19.28 29.88 -13.59
CA LYS A 573 -19.08 31.12 -14.35
C LYS A 573 -18.39 30.86 -15.69
N MET A 574 -17.35 30.02 -15.72
CA MET A 574 -16.71 29.61 -16.98
C MET A 574 -17.73 29.00 -17.96
N PHE A 575 -18.64 28.14 -17.48
CA PHE A 575 -19.71 27.58 -18.34
C PHE A 575 -20.76 28.62 -18.76
N LEU A 576 -21.08 29.60 -17.90
CA LEU A 576 -21.97 30.71 -18.24
C LEU A 576 -21.38 31.59 -19.36
N ASP A 577 -20.12 31.97 -19.20
CA ASP A 577 -19.37 32.78 -20.16
C ASP A 577 -19.15 32.04 -21.50
N MET A 578 -19.15 30.69 -21.50
CA MET A 578 -19.06 29.87 -22.72
C MET A 578 -20.38 29.64 -23.47
N ASP A 579 -21.48 29.32 -22.77
CA ASP A 579 -22.77 28.98 -23.39
C ASP A 579 -23.95 29.17 -22.41
N GLU A 580 -24.29 30.44 -22.15
CA GLU A 580 -25.41 30.84 -21.28
C GLU A 580 -26.72 30.10 -21.62
N ARG A 581 -27.05 29.95 -22.90
CA ARG A 581 -28.29 29.30 -23.36
C ARG A 581 -28.32 27.83 -22.94
N LEU A 582 -27.22 27.10 -23.13
CA LEU A 582 -27.12 25.71 -22.69
C LEU A 582 -27.16 25.59 -21.16
N LEU A 583 -26.52 26.51 -20.43
CA LEU A 583 -26.54 26.51 -18.96
C LEU A 583 -27.96 26.73 -18.41
N LEU A 584 -28.71 27.69 -18.97
CA LEU A 584 -30.11 27.95 -18.62
C LEU A 584 -31.02 26.75 -18.96
N ALA A 585 -30.79 26.08 -20.09
CA ALA A 585 -31.51 24.85 -20.44
C ALA A 585 -31.22 23.72 -19.42
N CYS A 586 -29.96 23.55 -19.00
CA CYS A 586 -29.58 22.59 -17.97
C CYS A 586 -30.23 22.92 -16.61
N GLN A 587 -30.35 24.20 -16.25
CA GLN A 587 -31.02 24.67 -15.04
C GLN A 587 -32.50 24.26 -15.01
N THR A 588 -33.23 24.51 -16.10
CA THR A 588 -34.65 24.12 -16.22
C THR A 588 -34.82 22.61 -16.14
N ASN A 589 -34.00 21.85 -16.89
CA ASN A 589 -34.02 20.38 -16.87
C ASN A 589 -33.77 19.82 -15.46
N PHE A 590 -32.79 20.37 -14.74
CA PHE A 590 -32.49 19.95 -13.36
C PHE A 590 -33.68 20.21 -12.41
N GLN A 591 -34.33 21.37 -12.50
CA GLN A 591 -35.53 21.66 -11.70
C GLN A 591 -36.71 20.72 -12.03
N GLU A 592 -36.86 20.30 -13.29
CA GLU A 592 -37.84 19.28 -13.65
C GLU A 592 -37.49 17.89 -13.10
N GLU A 593 -36.21 17.51 -13.13
CA GLU A 593 -35.74 16.25 -12.57
C GLU A 593 -35.91 16.21 -11.04
N GLU A 594 -35.60 17.29 -10.31
CA GLU A 594 -35.86 17.41 -8.86
C GLU A 594 -37.36 17.19 -8.56
N LYS A 595 -38.26 17.85 -9.32
CA LYS A 595 -39.72 17.66 -9.18
C LYS A 595 -40.16 16.21 -9.47
N LYS A 596 -39.61 15.59 -10.52
CA LYS A 596 -39.90 14.19 -10.89
C LYS A 596 -39.39 13.20 -9.83
N GLN A 597 -38.22 13.46 -9.23
CA GLN A 597 -37.66 12.66 -8.13
C GLN A 597 -38.49 12.78 -6.85
N ALA A 598 -38.82 14.01 -6.42
CA ALA A 598 -39.68 14.26 -5.25
C ALA A 598 -41.06 13.59 -5.40
N ALA A 599 -41.69 13.69 -6.57
CA ALA A 599 -42.95 12.99 -6.85
C ALA A 599 -42.82 11.45 -6.83
N SER A 600 -41.64 10.92 -7.16
CA SER A 600 -41.34 9.48 -7.08
C SER A 600 -41.07 9.03 -5.64
N GLU A 601 -40.46 9.89 -4.82
CA GLU A 601 -40.25 9.67 -3.39
C GLU A 601 -41.55 9.67 -2.61
N GLU A 602 -42.44 10.63 -2.87
CA GLU A 602 -43.76 10.66 -2.23
C GLU A 602 -44.61 9.46 -2.66
N ARG A 603 -44.55 9.02 -3.93
CA ARG A 603 -45.18 7.75 -4.34
C ARG A 603 -44.62 6.55 -3.59
N ARG A 604 -43.29 6.44 -3.45
CA ARG A 604 -42.66 5.35 -2.66
C ARG A 604 -43.11 5.40 -1.20
N ARG A 605 -43.16 6.59 -0.60
CA ARG A 605 -43.62 6.80 0.77
C ARG A 605 -45.07 6.35 0.96
N LEU A 606 -45.99 6.78 0.09
CA LEU A 606 -47.40 6.39 0.17
C LEU A 606 -47.60 4.87 0.01
N VAL A 607 -46.80 4.21 -0.83
CA VAL A 607 -46.79 2.74 -0.93
C VAL A 607 -46.29 2.10 0.36
N TRP A 608 -45.21 2.60 0.97
CA TRP A 608 -44.73 2.13 2.27
C TRP A 608 -45.76 2.33 3.39
N GLU A 609 -46.38 3.51 3.49
CA GLU A 609 -47.43 3.79 4.48
C GLU A 609 -48.69 2.92 4.27
N HIS A 610 -48.97 2.48 3.04
CA HIS A 610 -50.05 1.52 2.76
C HIS A 610 -49.65 0.10 3.17
N LEU A 611 -48.43 -0.33 2.88
CA LEU A 611 -47.89 -1.62 3.32
C LEU A 611 -47.84 -1.72 4.85
N GLU A 612 -47.39 -0.68 5.55
CA GLU A 612 -47.36 -0.61 7.01
C GLU A 612 -48.77 -0.69 7.61
N ARG A 613 -49.75 0.01 7.01
CA ARG A 613 -51.17 -0.10 7.42
C ARG A 613 -51.69 -1.52 7.25
N ASN A 614 -51.48 -2.14 6.08
CA ASN A 614 -51.95 -3.51 5.82
C ASN A 614 -51.28 -4.53 6.76
N ALA A 615 -49.99 -4.35 7.08
CA ALA A 615 -49.28 -5.16 8.06
C ALA A 615 -49.79 -4.93 9.49
N ALA A 616 -50.20 -3.72 9.86
CA ALA A 616 -50.78 -3.41 11.16
C ALA A 616 -52.21 -3.99 11.34
N PHE A 617 -52.97 -4.17 10.26
CA PHE A 617 -54.28 -4.82 10.30
C PHE A 617 -54.22 -6.36 10.36
N HIS A 618 -53.07 -6.98 10.08
CA HIS A 618 -52.82 -8.40 10.29
C HIS A 618 -51.80 -8.61 11.41
N PRO A 619 -52.21 -8.57 12.70
CA PRO A 619 -51.36 -9.04 13.78
C PRO A 619 -51.04 -10.51 13.53
N VAL A 620 -49.75 -10.85 13.47
CA VAL A 620 -49.27 -12.23 13.27
C VAL A 620 -49.77 -13.09 14.43
N THR A 621 -50.87 -13.79 14.16
CA THR A 621 -51.57 -14.71 15.06
C THR A 621 -51.90 -15.94 14.22
N GLY A 622 -51.26 -17.07 14.53
CA GLY A 622 -51.27 -18.27 13.70
C GLY A 622 -49.86 -18.70 13.34
N ASP A 623 -49.53 -19.93 13.73
CA ASP A 623 -48.21 -20.56 13.66
C ASP A 623 -47.50 -20.46 12.29
N ILE A 624 -46.18 -20.25 12.33
CA ILE A 624 -45.31 -20.34 11.15
C ILE A 624 -45.06 -21.82 10.84
N SER A 625 -46.04 -22.49 10.23
CA SER A 625 -45.79 -23.71 9.46
C SER A 625 -45.37 -23.32 8.04
N PHE A 626 -44.08 -23.49 7.72
CA PHE A 626 -43.55 -23.23 6.37
C PHE A 626 -44.19 -24.16 5.33
N ALA A 627 -45.17 -23.66 4.57
CA ALA A 627 -45.69 -24.33 3.38
C ALA A 627 -44.85 -23.92 2.15
N VAL A 628 -43.97 -24.81 1.71
CA VAL A 628 -43.21 -24.65 0.45
C VAL A 628 -44.17 -24.82 -0.75
N PRO A 629 -44.20 -23.91 -1.74
CA PRO A 629 -44.99 -24.12 -2.95
C PRO A 629 -44.34 -25.18 -3.85
N PRO A 630 -45.12 -26.11 -4.45
CA PRO A 630 -44.56 -27.19 -5.26
C PRO A 630 -44.03 -26.67 -6.61
N THR A 631 -42.80 -27.08 -6.95
CA THR A 631 -42.18 -26.79 -8.25
C THR A 631 -42.60 -27.85 -9.27
N SER A 632 -43.44 -27.50 -10.25
CA SER A 632 -43.77 -28.41 -11.36
C SER A 632 -44.01 -27.68 -12.69
N ALA A 633 -42.93 -27.46 -13.44
CA ALA A 633 -42.94 -27.23 -14.88
C ALA A 633 -41.64 -27.81 -15.48
N PRO A 634 -41.69 -28.77 -16.41
CA PRO A 634 -40.48 -29.40 -16.93
C PRO A 634 -39.81 -28.53 -18.01
N LEU A 635 -38.49 -28.39 -17.91
CA LEU A 635 -37.65 -27.79 -18.95
C LEU A 635 -37.46 -28.78 -20.10
N VAL A 636 -37.93 -28.42 -21.29
CA VAL A 636 -37.59 -29.13 -22.53
C VAL A 636 -36.20 -28.68 -22.99
N ALA A 637 -35.27 -29.63 -23.11
CA ALA A 637 -33.93 -29.37 -23.62
C ALA A 637 -33.91 -29.37 -25.16
N PRO A 638 -33.17 -28.47 -25.83
CA PRO A 638 -32.91 -28.57 -27.26
C PRO A 638 -31.80 -29.59 -27.52
N THR A 639 -32.11 -30.61 -28.34
CA THR A 639 -31.12 -31.57 -28.87
C THR A 639 -30.12 -30.90 -29.81
N MET A 640 -28.87 -31.38 -29.80
CA MET A 640 -27.88 -31.02 -30.80
C MET A 640 -28.02 -31.86 -32.06
N THR A 641 -28.12 -31.18 -33.21
CA THR A 641 -27.61 -31.60 -34.53
C THR A 641 -27.29 -30.34 -35.31
#